data_AF-A0AAD9PFU7-F1
#
_entry.id   AF-A0AAD9PFU7-F1
#
_cell.length_a   1.000
_cell.length_b   1.000
_cell.length_c   1.000
_cell.angle_alpha   90.00
_cell.angle_beta   90.00
_cell.angle_gamma   90.00
#
_symmetry.space_group_name_H-M   'P 1'
#
loop_
_entity.id
_entity.type
_entity.pdbx_description
1 polymer ?
#
loop_
_entity_poly.entity_id
_entity_poly.type
_entity_poly.pdbx_seq_one_letter_code
_entity_poly.pdbx_strand_id
1 'polypeptide(L)'
;MENMATKKKYLFKCGRWLAVDEDDHEIVREIPAEGETIKKPEPLLKYAVSVFTGKRRGAGTDANVFMEIFGEQGDTGERPLQESKTNMNKFERGKASVDEFVIEAVNLKKIKKIRIGHDGKKPGSGWFLEKVVVKEMDDPDNNVVFECNRWLDVNEDDGQTVREITAGGTQMLSTTSYQISVKTGDISMAGTDANVHIKIFGDKGDTGTLQLKNADSSKNKFERGRTDIFRLEASDIGKVERIRIGHDGASAGSGWFLDEVRLDIPSKGLHYVFACHRWLDTREADGKIEIEMEPTHTEQGVIICVTIMSPCDVSLLCITVTVMSPCDVTVCKIPYEITVWTGDLSSAGTDANVFIQMYGENGKTEEYPLRNKTDNFEKDHIDKFKIEAADVGPLQKIRVGHDGKGMFAGWYLDKILIQRHPVTGSKRKRRKRSSASRPIQRGSSAPSENDDLASFRDRSSSVHRRNSRYATDSDDYDESPRVRRRKTAPSTQVSRRGSVSSTASDARHDLSRRRPTSPFMRSASHQSDEWDTEDEQRRGSRKHSFQRKRESRDKGKTPGEKTEETEETEDYWFVCRRWFAKREDDGKIVRELLPTDEHGHPLDTGLEEVTYKVTVYTGDVSGAGTDSNVFLTMTGEFGDTGERQLSESNNMNKFERNQEDVFTLTAVHLGQLKKVKIRHDNAGIGAAWFLGHIEVEDTKTKKVYFLPCQRWLAVKEDDGQIARELVPVDKALKGKLSRKDSTACPQ
;
A
#
# COMPACT_ATOMS: atom_id res chain seq x y z
N MET A 1 -14.20 -5.71 -29.66
CA MET A 1 -13.67 -4.72 -28.71
C MET A 1 -13.49 -3.38 -29.42
N GLU A 2 -13.71 -2.25 -28.74
CA GLU A 2 -13.38 -0.91 -29.26
C GLU A 2 -12.47 -0.20 -28.26
N ASN A 3 -11.38 0.42 -28.73
CA ASN A 3 -10.54 1.26 -27.89
C ASN A 3 -11.20 2.64 -27.76
N MET A 4 -11.69 2.97 -26.56
CA MET A 4 -12.58 4.12 -26.35
C MET A 4 -11.97 5.48 -26.70
N ALA A 5 -10.64 5.63 -26.61
CA ALA A 5 -9.92 6.87 -26.93
C ALA A 5 -9.63 7.03 -28.43
N THR A 6 -9.23 5.95 -29.11
CA THR A 6 -8.83 5.99 -30.54
C THR A 6 -9.93 5.57 -31.51
N LYS A 7 -11.05 5.05 -31.00
CA LYS A 7 -12.18 4.49 -31.77
C LYS A 7 -11.84 3.33 -32.72
N LYS A 8 -10.62 2.78 -32.61
CA LYS A 8 -10.21 1.56 -33.31
C LYS A 8 -11.00 0.36 -32.81
N LYS A 9 -11.49 -0.45 -33.74
CA LYS A 9 -12.22 -1.69 -33.48
C LYS A 9 -11.33 -2.91 -33.75
N TYR A 10 -11.36 -3.85 -32.81
CA TYR A 10 -10.68 -5.13 -32.87
C TYR A 10 -11.71 -6.26 -32.75
N LEU A 11 -11.60 -7.25 -33.62
CA LEU A 11 -12.50 -8.39 -33.71
C LEU A 11 -11.77 -9.66 -33.23
N PHE A 12 -12.45 -10.45 -32.42
CA PHE A 12 -11.97 -11.73 -31.90
C PHE A 12 -13.06 -12.77 -32.24
N LYS A 13 -12.75 -13.73 -33.09
CA LYS A 13 -13.71 -14.73 -33.59
C LYS A 13 -13.62 -16.02 -32.77
N CYS A 14 -14.38 -16.11 -31.68
CA CYS A 14 -14.59 -17.40 -31.01
C CYS A 14 -15.57 -18.23 -31.85
N GLY A 15 -15.05 -19.17 -32.64
CA GLY A 15 -15.83 -20.07 -33.50
C GLY A 15 -16.10 -21.46 -32.91
N ARG A 16 -15.86 -21.63 -31.61
CA ARG A 16 -15.88 -22.88 -30.85
C ARG A 16 -16.53 -22.71 -29.48
N TRP A 17 -16.85 -23.81 -28.82
CA TRP A 17 -17.36 -23.82 -27.45
C TRP A 17 -16.27 -23.49 -26.42
N LEU A 18 -16.70 -23.13 -25.20
CA LEU A 18 -15.85 -22.91 -24.02
C LEU A 18 -16.44 -23.69 -22.84
N ALA A 19 -16.51 -25.02 -22.97
CA ALA A 19 -17.24 -25.90 -22.06
C ALA A 19 -16.54 -27.27 -21.98
N VAL A 20 -16.61 -27.94 -20.83
CA VAL A 20 -15.96 -29.25 -20.59
C VAL A 20 -16.75 -30.43 -21.17
N ASP A 21 -17.94 -30.20 -21.69
CA ASP A 21 -18.90 -31.19 -22.18
C ASP A 21 -19.23 -31.04 -23.69
N GLU A 22 -18.61 -30.08 -24.38
CA GLU A 22 -18.83 -29.78 -25.81
C GLU A 22 -17.51 -29.63 -26.61
N ASP A 23 -17.59 -29.84 -27.92
CA ASP A 23 -16.50 -29.66 -28.92
C ASP A 23 -15.20 -30.44 -28.64
N ASP A 24 -14.19 -29.79 -28.04
CA ASP A 24 -12.87 -30.35 -27.71
C ASP A 24 -12.56 -30.25 -26.20
N HIS A 25 -13.60 -30.00 -25.40
CA HIS A 25 -13.57 -29.88 -23.94
C HIS A 25 -12.73 -28.70 -23.37
N GLU A 26 -12.20 -27.80 -24.21
CA GLU A 26 -11.45 -26.63 -23.74
C GLU A 26 -12.34 -25.48 -23.24
N ILE A 27 -12.12 -25.06 -21.99
CA ILE A 27 -12.74 -23.86 -21.38
C ILE A 27 -11.90 -22.57 -21.50
N VAL A 28 -10.70 -22.66 -22.07
CA VAL A 28 -9.79 -21.51 -22.30
C VAL A 28 -9.30 -21.56 -23.73
N ARG A 29 -9.38 -20.45 -24.46
CA ARG A 29 -8.83 -20.31 -25.82
C ARG A 29 -8.13 -18.98 -25.99
N GLU A 30 -7.03 -19.01 -26.71
CA GLU A 30 -6.41 -17.80 -27.23
C GLU A 30 -6.97 -17.49 -28.63
N ILE A 31 -7.16 -16.20 -28.95
CA ILE A 31 -7.80 -15.78 -30.20
C ILE A 31 -6.99 -14.61 -30.78
N PRO A 32 -6.37 -14.75 -31.96
CA PRO A 32 -5.62 -13.66 -32.56
C PRO A 32 -6.55 -12.50 -32.94
N ALA A 33 -6.11 -11.28 -32.69
CA ALA A 33 -6.89 -10.08 -33.00
C ALA A 33 -6.95 -9.81 -34.51
N GLU A 34 -8.15 -9.57 -35.02
CA GLU A 34 -8.38 -9.01 -36.35
C GLU A 34 -8.82 -7.54 -36.29
N GLY A 35 -8.69 -6.80 -37.39
CA GLY A 35 -9.25 -5.46 -37.54
C GLY A 35 -8.63 -4.68 -38.69
N GLU A 36 -9.20 -3.51 -39.03
CA GLU A 36 -8.77 -2.66 -40.15
C GLU A 36 -7.28 -2.27 -40.11
N THR A 37 -6.69 -2.23 -38.91
CA THR A 37 -5.27 -1.91 -38.72
C THR A 37 -4.35 -3.13 -38.64
N ILE A 38 -4.90 -4.35 -38.56
CA ILE A 38 -4.15 -5.61 -38.44
C ILE A 38 -4.15 -6.32 -39.79
N LYS A 39 -3.15 -5.99 -40.64
CA LYS A 39 -3.03 -6.52 -42.01
C LYS A 39 -2.72 -8.02 -42.08
N LYS A 40 -2.16 -8.58 -41.01
CA LYS A 40 -1.87 -10.01 -40.84
C LYS A 40 -1.94 -10.31 -39.34
N PRO A 41 -2.96 -11.04 -38.86
CA PRO A 41 -2.95 -11.59 -37.51
C PRO A 41 -1.76 -12.55 -37.32
N GLU A 42 -1.20 -12.64 -36.11
CA GLU A 42 -0.25 -13.71 -35.78
C GLU A 42 -0.97 -15.08 -35.82
N PRO A 43 -0.30 -16.17 -36.25
CA PRO A 43 -0.94 -17.46 -36.38
C PRO A 43 -1.20 -18.09 -35.02
N LEU A 44 -2.28 -18.87 -34.95
CA LEU A 44 -2.58 -19.78 -33.85
C LEU A 44 -1.82 -21.09 -34.10
N LEU A 45 -1.03 -21.52 -33.12
CA LEU A 45 -0.11 -22.66 -33.20
C LEU A 45 -0.43 -23.71 -32.11
N LYS A 46 0.10 -24.91 -32.30
CA LYS A 46 -0.04 -26.02 -31.35
C LYS A 46 1.28 -26.35 -30.70
N TYR A 47 1.31 -26.30 -29.38
CA TYR A 47 2.46 -26.65 -28.57
C TYR A 47 2.20 -28.02 -27.93
N ALA A 48 3.03 -29.01 -28.24
CA ALA A 48 3.04 -30.30 -27.59
C ALA A 48 3.81 -30.18 -26.27
N VAL A 49 3.19 -30.58 -25.16
CA VAL A 49 3.72 -30.43 -23.81
C VAL A 49 3.84 -31.81 -23.16
N SER A 50 5.05 -32.33 -23.06
CA SER A 50 5.35 -33.59 -22.36
C SER A 50 5.78 -33.28 -20.91
N VAL A 51 4.94 -33.62 -19.94
CA VAL A 51 5.18 -33.41 -18.49
C VAL A 51 5.68 -34.70 -17.86
N PHE A 52 6.77 -34.64 -17.09
CA PHE A 52 7.43 -35.81 -16.50
C PHE A 52 7.26 -35.82 -14.96
N THR A 53 6.45 -36.73 -14.43
CA THR A 53 6.42 -37.05 -12.99
C THR A 53 7.62 -37.89 -12.62
N GLY A 54 8.41 -37.46 -11.64
CA GLY A 54 9.61 -38.20 -11.23
C GLY A 54 9.32 -39.47 -10.43
N LYS A 55 10.37 -40.27 -10.18
CA LYS A 55 10.23 -41.65 -9.69
C LYS A 55 10.27 -41.81 -8.16
N ARG A 56 10.29 -40.70 -7.40
CA ARG A 56 10.33 -40.70 -5.91
C ARG A 56 9.07 -41.35 -5.31
N ARG A 57 9.15 -41.89 -4.09
CA ARG A 57 7.96 -42.45 -3.40
C ARG A 57 6.96 -41.31 -3.15
N GLY A 58 5.70 -41.51 -3.53
CA GLY A 58 4.64 -40.49 -3.39
C GLY A 58 4.67 -39.39 -4.47
N ALA A 59 5.44 -39.54 -5.55
CA ALA A 59 5.66 -38.48 -6.53
C ALA A 59 4.46 -38.06 -7.40
N GLY A 60 3.39 -38.87 -7.51
CA GLY A 60 2.24 -38.57 -8.39
C GLY A 60 1.10 -37.88 -7.65
N THR A 61 0.22 -37.18 -8.39
CA THR A 61 -0.81 -36.32 -7.80
C THR A 61 -2.19 -36.47 -8.44
N ASP A 62 -3.24 -36.45 -7.61
CA ASP A 62 -4.64 -36.33 -8.02
C ASP A 62 -5.11 -34.85 -8.14
N ALA A 63 -4.23 -33.88 -7.92
CA ALA A 63 -4.57 -32.46 -7.94
C ALA A 63 -4.89 -31.93 -9.35
N ASN A 64 -5.57 -30.78 -9.44
CA ASN A 64 -5.79 -30.14 -10.74
C ASN A 64 -4.52 -29.39 -11.15
N VAL A 65 -3.74 -29.97 -12.08
CA VAL A 65 -2.49 -29.40 -12.61
C VAL A 65 -2.79 -28.40 -13.72
N PHE A 66 -2.06 -27.29 -13.74
CA PHE A 66 -2.15 -26.23 -14.75
C PHE A 66 -0.76 -25.75 -15.20
N MET A 67 -0.68 -25.18 -16.40
CA MET A 67 0.54 -24.63 -16.99
C MET A 67 0.27 -23.32 -17.74
N GLU A 68 1.26 -22.44 -17.78
CA GLU A 68 1.25 -21.18 -18.54
C GLU A 68 2.63 -21.04 -19.21
N ILE A 69 2.67 -20.86 -20.53
CA ILE A 69 3.91 -20.83 -21.32
C ILE A 69 4.19 -19.39 -21.76
N PHE A 70 5.40 -18.89 -21.52
CA PHE A 70 5.78 -17.50 -21.80
C PHE A 70 6.86 -17.43 -22.89
N GLY A 71 6.70 -16.54 -23.87
CA GLY A 71 7.65 -16.34 -24.97
C GLY A 71 8.15 -14.90 -25.13
N GLU A 72 8.39 -14.50 -26.38
CA GLU A 72 8.77 -13.14 -26.77
C GLU A 72 7.57 -12.24 -27.09
N GLN A 73 6.45 -12.81 -27.57
CA GLN A 73 5.25 -12.04 -27.92
C GLN A 73 4.10 -12.09 -26.90
N GLY A 74 4.24 -12.84 -25.81
CA GLY A 74 3.22 -12.94 -24.76
C GLY A 74 3.31 -14.24 -23.97
N ASP A 75 2.16 -14.67 -23.45
CA ASP A 75 1.95 -15.92 -22.75
C ASP A 75 0.60 -16.56 -23.11
N THR A 76 0.42 -17.84 -22.78
CA THR A 76 -0.80 -18.62 -23.09
C THR A 76 -1.99 -18.36 -22.16
N GLY A 77 -1.81 -17.56 -21.12
CA GLY A 77 -2.57 -17.67 -19.88
C GLY A 77 -2.48 -19.05 -19.24
N GLU A 78 -3.21 -19.23 -18.13
CA GLU A 78 -3.29 -20.49 -17.41
C GLU A 78 -4.13 -21.54 -18.17
N ARG A 79 -3.50 -22.65 -18.55
CA ARG A 79 -4.09 -23.78 -19.27
C ARG A 79 -4.21 -25.00 -18.35
N PRO A 80 -5.42 -25.50 -18.07
CA PRO A 80 -5.61 -26.66 -17.20
C PRO A 80 -5.28 -27.97 -17.95
N LEU A 81 -4.42 -28.81 -17.38
CA LEU A 81 -3.91 -30.01 -18.04
C LEU A 81 -4.84 -31.23 -17.84
N GLN A 82 -6.04 -31.13 -18.42
CA GLN A 82 -7.13 -32.09 -18.19
C GLN A 82 -7.06 -33.34 -19.07
N GLU A 83 -6.72 -33.20 -20.35
CA GLU A 83 -6.66 -34.32 -21.31
C GLU A 83 -5.22 -34.68 -21.72
N SER A 84 -4.63 -35.65 -21.02
CA SER A 84 -3.40 -36.30 -21.47
C SER A 84 -3.73 -37.23 -22.64
N LYS A 85 -2.94 -37.14 -23.71
CA LYS A 85 -3.07 -37.97 -24.91
C LYS A 85 -2.30 -39.30 -24.78
N THR A 86 -1.55 -39.49 -23.69
CA THR A 86 -0.85 -40.75 -23.38
C THR A 86 -1.52 -41.57 -22.27
N ASN A 87 -2.07 -40.96 -21.21
CA ASN A 87 -2.62 -41.68 -20.06
C ASN A 87 -4.00 -41.16 -19.61
N MET A 88 -4.92 -42.05 -19.26
CA MET A 88 -6.22 -41.67 -18.68
C MET A 88 -6.07 -41.14 -17.24
N ASN A 89 -5.29 -41.85 -16.41
CA ASN A 89 -4.86 -41.34 -15.12
C ASN A 89 -3.51 -40.61 -15.29
N LYS A 90 -3.44 -39.37 -14.82
CA LYS A 90 -2.38 -38.41 -15.17
C LYS A 90 -1.40 -38.21 -14.03
N PHE A 91 -0.23 -37.68 -14.37
CA PHE A 91 0.84 -37.27 -13.47
C PHE A 91 1.33 -38.42 -12.58
N GLU A 92 1.20 -39.65 -13.05
CA GLU A 92 1.39 -40.85 -12.26
C GLU A 92 2.86 -41.28 -12.09
N ARG A 93 3.15 -42.00 -11.01
CA ARG A 93 4.50 -42.44 -10.69
C ARG A 93 4.75 -43.86 -11.22
N GLY A 94 5.52 -43.98 -12.30
CA GLY A 94 6.11 -45.27 -12.68
C GLY A 94 6.42 -45.42 -14.16
N LYS A 95 5.93 -46.49 -14.78
CA LYS A 95 6.08 -46.77 -16.23
C LYS A 95 5.36 -45.75 -17.12
N ALA A 96 4.32 -45.10 -16.60
CA ALA A 96 3.51 -44.08 -17.26
C ALA A 96 3.79 -42.69 -16.67
N SER A 97 5.08 -42.35 -16.47
CA SER A 97 5.52 -41.10 -15.84
C SER A 97 5.52 -39.88 -16.77
N VAL A 98 4.95 -40.00 -17.98
CA VAL A 98 4.96 -38.94 -18.99
C VAL A 98 3.55 -38.72 -19.54
N ASP A 99 3.02 -37.53 -19.32
CA ASP A 99 1.73 -37.08 -19.83
C ASP A 99 1.92 -36.03 -20.92
N GLU A 100 1.32 -36.27 -22.09
CA GLU A 100 1.44 -35.38 -23.24
C GLU A 100 0.13 -34.62 -23.49
N PHE A 101 0.21 -33.29 -23.48
CA PHE A 101 -0.90 -32.37 -23.72
C PHE A 101 -0.66 -31.58 -25.01
N VAL A 102 -1.72 -30.98 -25.54
CA VAL A 102 -1.64 -30.04 -26.66
C VAL A 102 -2.27 -28.74 -26.21
N ILE A 103 -1.52 -27.64 -26.29
CA ILE A 103 -2.02 -26.29 -26.01
C ILE A 103 -2.10 -25.54 -27.34
N GLU A 104 -3.29 -25.02 -27.67
CA GLU A 104 -3.52 -24.15 -28.82
C GLU A 104 -3.48 -22.67 -28.37
N ALA A 105 -2.53 -21.92 -28.90
CA ALA A 105 -2.15 -20.57 -28.45
C ALA A 105 -1.54 -19.76 -29.61
N VAL A 106 -1.49 -18.44 -29.52
CA VAL A 106 -0.89 -17.58 -30.56
C VAL A 106 0.63 -17.80 -30.59
N ASN A 107 1.28 -17.45 -31.70
CA ASN A 107 2.72 -17.63 -31.86
C ASN A 107 3.54 -16.84 -30.83
N LEU A 108 4.08 -17.53 -29.83
CA LEU A 108 4.86 -16.99 -28.72
C LEU A 108 6.29 -16.58 -29.14
N LYS A 109 6.72 -16.95 -30.36
CA LYS A 109 8.11 -17.00 -30.83
C LYS A 109 8.97 -17.80 -29.83
N LYS A 110 10.17 -17.33 -29.48
CA LYS A 110 11.07 -18.07 -28.59
C LYS A 110 10.51 -18.18 -27.17
N ILE A 111 10.23 -19.40 -26.73
CA ILE A 111 9.78 -19.71 -25.38
C ILE A 111 10.91 -19.40 -24.38
N LYS A 112 10.59 -18.65 -23.30
CA LYS A 112 11.55 -18.18 -22.28
C LYS A 112 11.40 -18.89 -20.94
N LYS A 113 10.16 -19.04 -20.46
CA LYS A 113 9.83 -19.73 -19.20
C LYS A 113 8.50 -20.45 -19.33
N ILE A 114 8.27 -21.39 -18.43
CA ILE A 114 6.93 -21.86 -18.08
C ILE A 114 6.62 -21.48 -16.63
N ARG A 115 5.34 -21.38 -16.31
CA ARG A 115 4.81 -21.54 -14.97
C ARG A 115 4.00 -22.84 -14.93
N ILE A 116 4.16 -23.64 -13.89
CA ILE A 116 3.46 -24.92 -13.73
C ILE A 116 3.18 -25.19 -12.25
N GLY A 117 2.00 -25.71 -11.94
CA GLY A 117 1.60 -25.97 -10.57
C GLY A 117 0.28 -26.72 -10.47
N HIS A 118 -0.25 -26.81 -9.25
CA HIS A 118 -1.51 -27.47 -8.98
C HIS A 118 -2.31 -26.78 -7.87
N ASP A 119 -3.62 -27.02 -7.84
CA ASP A 119 -4.56 -26.32 -6.96
C ASP A 119 -4.45 -26.66 -5.46
N GLY A 120 -3.74 -27.73 -5.10
CA GLY A 120 -3.46 -28.13 -3.71
C GLY A 120 -4.70 -28.55 -2.89
N LYS A 121 -5.88 -28.71 -3.51
CA LYS A 121 -7.17 -28.83 -2.78
C LYS A 121 -7.44 -30.20 -2.14
N LYS A 122 -6.65 -31.23 -2.46
CA LYS A 122 -6.87 -32.61 -2.01
C LYS A 122 -5.76 -33.06 -1.04
N PRO A 123 -6.07 -33.87 -0.01
CA PRO A 123 -5.05 -34.63 0.71
C PRO A 123 -4.24 -35.48 -0.29
N GLY A 124 -2.90 -35.43 -0.21
CA GLY A 124 -2.03 -36.10 -1.20
C GLY A 124 -1.85 -35.34 -2.53
N SER A 125 -2.17 -34.04 -2.58
CA SER A 125 -1.89 -33.20 -3.78
C SER A 125 -0.40 -33.04 -4.12
N GLY A 126 0.52 -33.40 -3.21
CA GLY A 126 1.97 -33.25 -3.39
C GLY A 126 2.51 -33.97 -4.62
N TRP A 127 3.29 -33.27 -5.44
CA TRP A 127 3.71 -33.74 -6.76
C TRP A 127 5.21 -33.55 -6.95
N PHE A 128 5.95 -34.58 -7.37
CA PHE A 128 7.37 -34.42 -7.70
C PHE A 128 7.54 -34.30 -9.22
N LEU A 129 7.70 -33.07 -9.69
CA LEU A 129 7.94 -32.76 -11.11
C LEU A 129 9.43 -32.98 -11.43
N GLU A 130 9.72 -33.91 -12.35
CA GLU A 130 11.08 -34.12 -12.88
C GLU A 130 11.42 -32.98 -13.84
N LYS A 131 10.61 -32.81 -14.89
CA LYS A 131 10.78 -31.77 -15.93
C LYS A 131 9.53 -31.61 -16.80
N VAL A 132 9.55 -30.58 -17.64
CA VAL A 132 8.64 -30.40 -18.78
C VAL A 132 9.45 -30.29 -20.07
N VAL A 133 8.90 -30.78 -21.17
CA VAL A 133 9.38 -30.48 -22.53
C VAL A 133 8.24 -29.84 -23.31
N VAL A 134 8.47 -28.66 -23.88
CA VAL A 134 7.55 -28.00 -24.80
C VAL A 134 8.13 -28.04 -26.22
N LYS A 135 7.30 -28.32 -27.22
CA LYS A 135 7.67 -28.35 -28.64
C LYS A 135 6.61 -27.62 -29.46
N GLU A 136 7.01 -26.81 -30.42
CA GLU A 136 6.10 -26.34 -31.47
C GLU A 136 5.81 -27.53 -32.42
N MET A 137 4.54 -27.81 -32.76
CA MET A 137 4.23 -28.97 -33.60
C MET A 137 4.72 -28.82 -35.05
N ASP A 138 4.85 -27.59 -35.54
CA ASP A 138 5.29 -27.27 -36.90
C ASP A 138 6.82 -27.05 -37.00
N ASP A 139 7.53 -26.93 -35.87
CA ASP A 139 8.99 -26.86 -35.75
C ASP A 139 9.50 -27.82 -34.65
N PRO A 140 9.58 -29.14 -34.94
CA PRO A 140 9.87 -30.16 -33.93
C PRO A 140 11.33 -30.18 -33.45
N ASP A 141 12.25 -29.52 -34.16
CA ASP A 141 13.66 -29.40 -33.76
C ASP A 141 13.87 -28.30 -32.70
N ASN A 142 12.94 -27.34 -32.59
CA ASN A 142 12.95 -26.27 -31.60
C ASN A 142 12.28 -26.68 -30.27
N ASN A 143 12.80 -27.75 -29.64
CA ASN A 143 12.29 -28.22 -28.36
C ASN A 143 12.93 -27.48 -27.16
N VAL A 144 12.12 -27.17 -26.15
CA VAL A 144 12.58 -26.46 -24.95
C VAL A 144 12.33 -27.32 -23.71
N VAL A 145 13.41 -27.59 -22.96
CA VAL A 145 13.40 -28.42 -21.75
C VAL A 145 13.47 -27.53 -20.51
N PHE A 146 12.55 -27.76 -19.58
CA PHE A 146 12.41 -27.06 -18.30
C PHE A 146 12.60 -28.08 -17.17
N GLU A 147 13.83 -28.19 -16.67
CA GLU A 147 14.13 -29.09 -15.55
C GLU A 147 13.63 -28.51 -14.23
N CYS A 148 12.97 -29.34 -13.42
CA CYS A 148 12.43 -28.95 -12.12
C CYS A 148 13.14 -29.73 -10.99
N ASN A 149 13.04 -31.07 -11.04
CA ASN A 149 13.60 -32.00 -10.06
C ASN A 149 13.23 -31.69 -8.59
N ARG A 150 12.03 -31.15 -8.35
CA ARG A 150 11.57 -30.65 -7.05
C ARG A 150 10.16 -31.10 -6.71
N TRP A 151 9.84 -31.05 -5.42
CA TRP A 151 8.46 -31.20 -4.97
C TRP A 151 7.68 -29.91 -5.20
N LEU A 152 6.44 -30.08 -5.64
CA LEU A 152 5.35 -29.13 -5.58
C LEU A 152 4.40 -29.63 -4.48
N ASP A 153 4.63 -29.21 -3.24
CA ASP A 153 3.83 -29.56 -2.05
C ASP A 153 4.05 -28.46 -1.01
N VAL A 154 3.07 -28.22 -0.14
CA VAL A 154 3.20 -27.32 1.02
C VAL A 154 3.98 -27.95 2.19
N ASN A 155 4.26 -29.26 2.13
CA ASN A 155 4.90 -30.04 3.20
C ASN A 155 6.31 -30.58 2.86
N GLU A 156 6.76 -30.48 1.61
CA GLU A 156 8.04 -31.01 1.13
C GLU A 156 8.87 -29.92 0.41
N ASP A 157 10.19 -30.15 0.32
CA ASP A 157 11.18 -29.25 -0.30
C ASP A 157 11.17 -27.81 0.26
N ASP A 158 10.47 -26.86 -0.38
CA ASP A 158 10.36 -25.46 0.06
C ASP A 158 8.91 -24.96 0.23
N GLY A 159 7.92 -25.85 0.19
CA GLY A 159 6.51 -25.50 0.48
C GLY A 159 5.73 -24.86 -0.68
N GLN A 160 6.31 -24.74 -1.88
CA GLN A 160 5.64 -24.13 -3.05
C GLN A 160 4.90 -25.18 -3.90
N THR A 161 3.63 -24.96 -4.24
CA THR A 161 2.84 -25.83 -5.15
C THR A 161 2.86 -25.38 -6.62
N VAL A 162 3.62 -24.32 -6.93
CA VAL A 162 3.77 -23.72 -8.26
C VAL A 162 5.24 -23.36 -8.47
N ARG A 163 5.77 -23.47 -9.69
CA ARG A 163 7.10 -23.00 -10.08
C ARG A 163 7.03 -22.15 -11.32
N GLU A 164 7.93 -21.17 -11.40
CA GLU A 164 8.41 -20.66 -12.68
C GLU A 164 9.76 -21.30 -13.02
N ILE A 165 9.94 -21.75 -14.27
CA ILE A 165 11.15 -22.45 -14.73
C ILE A 165 11.59 -21.84 -16.06
N THR A 166 12.84 -21.39 -16.16
CA THR A 166 13.41 -20.81 -17.38
C THR A 166 13.97 -21.87 -18.32
N ALA A 167 13.92 -21.59 -19.63
CA ALA A 167 14.61 -22.37 -20.65
C ALA A 167 16.12 -22.42 -20.33
N GLY A 168 16.66 -23.62 -20.08
CA GLY A 168 18.06 -23.82 -19.66
C GLY A 168 18.26 -24.22 -18.19
N GLY A 169 17.18 -24.37 -17.40
CA GLY A 169 17.16 -25.17 -16.16
C GLY A 169 18.04 -24.75 -14.97
N THR A 170 18.84 -23.69 -15.10
CA THR A 170 19.90 -23.34 -14.13
C THR A 170 19.75 -21.97 -13.49
N GLN A 171 18.90 -21.10 -14.02
CA GLN A 171 18.69 -19.76 -13.49
C GLN A 171 17.34 -19.67 -12.77
N MET A 172 17.37 -19.66 -11.44
CA MET A 172 16.23 -19.13 -10.68
C MET A 172 16.02 -17.68 -11.07
N LEU A 173 14.78 -17.32 -11.43
CA LEU A 173 14.40 -15.93 -11.66
C LEU A 173 14.70 -15.12 -10.41
N SER A 174 15.16 -13.88 -10.59
CA SER A 174 15.45 -12.97 -9.47
C SER A 174 14.16 -12.73 -8.67
N THR A 175 14.07 -13.32 -7.47
CA THR A 175 12.96 -13.05 -6.57
C THR A 175 13.04 -11.61 -6.09
N THR A 176 11.87 -11.05 -5.85
CA THR A 176 11.67 -9.72 -5.31
C THR A 176 10.77 -9.88 -4.09
N SER A 177 11.16 -9.22 -3.01
CA SER A 177 10.33 -9.13 -1.80
C SER A 177 9.21 -8.12 -2.04
N TYR A 178 7.97 -8.60 -1.97
CA TYR A 178 6.77 -7.79 -2.04
C TYR A 178 6.19 -7.68 -0.62
N GLN A 179 6.14 -6.46 -0.07
CA GLN A 179 5.45 -6.19 1.19
C GLN A 179 4.04 -5.70 0.85
N ILE A 180 3.04 -6.51 1.20
CA ILE A 180 1.63 -6.27 0.89
C ILE A 180 0.93 -5.94 2.19
N SER A 181 0.43 -4.71 2.32
CA SER A 181 -0.39 -4.28 3.46
C SER A 181 -1.85 -4.26 3.03
N VAL A 182 -2.67 -5.16 3.59
CA VAL A 182 -4.09 -5.29 3.26
C VAL A 182 -4.93 -4.73 4.39
N LYS A 183 -5.75 -3.71 4.11
CA LYS A 183 -6.67 -3.11 5.08
C LYS A 183 -8.10 -3.56 4.84
N THR A 184 -8.70 -4.22 5.83
CA THR A 184 -10.15 -4.45 5.90
C THR A 184 -10.86 -3.19 6.42
N GLY A 185 -12.04 -2.88 5.90
CA GLY A 185 -12.81 -1.71 6.33
C GLY A 185 -13.36 -1.81 7.75
N ASP A 186 -13.60 -0.66 8.39
CA ASP A 186 -14.17 -0.59 9.75
C ASP A 186 -15.71 -0.54 9.72
N ILE A 187 -16.34 -1.47 9.00
CA ILE A 187 -17.80 -1.60 8.93
C ILE A 187 -18.28 -2.92 9.54
N SER A 188 -19.58 -3.02 9.85
CA SER A 188 -20.15 -4.21 10.49
C SER A 188 -19.93 -5.46 9.61
N MET A 189 -19.44 -6.55 10.20
CA MET A 189 -19.15 -7.82 9.53
C MET A 189 -18.12 -7.73 8.38
N ALA A 190 -17.28 -6.69 8.34
CA ALA A 190 -16.30 -6.46 7.27
C ALA A 190 -15.20 -7.54 7.13
N GLY A 191 -14.90 -8.29 8.20
CA GLY A 191 -13.78 -9.22 8.24
C GLY A 191 -14.13 -10.63 7.75
N THR A 192 -13.13 -11.38 7.29
CA THR A 192 -13.32 -12.71 6.70
C THR A 192 -12.35 -13.76 7.24
N ASP A 193 -12.88 -14.96 7.51
CA ASP A 193 -12.10 -16.17 7.82
C ASP A 193 -11.73 -16.97 6.54
N ALA A 194 -12.05 -16.46 5.35
CA ALA A 194 -11.73 -17.12 4.07
C ALA A 194 -10.23 -17.05 3.74
N ASN A 195 -9.73 -17.96 2.88
CA ASN A 195 -8.34 -17.87 2.42
C ASN A 195 -8.23 -16.78 1.35
N VAL A 196 -7.52 -15.69 1.68
CA VAL A 196 -7.30 -14.55 0.78
C VAL A 196 -6.04 -14.77 -0.08
N HIS A 197 -6.14 -14.45 -1.37
CA HIS A 197 -5.06 -14.56 -2.35
C HIS A 197 -4.89 -13.27 -3.18
N ILE A 198 -3.70 -13.06 -3.72
CA ILE A 198 -3.35 -11.92 -4.57
C ILE A 198 -2.46 -12.35 -5.76
N LYS A 199 -2.76 -11.87 -6.97
CA LYS A 199 -1.94 -12.01 -8.19
C LYS A 199 -1.54 -10.59 -8.63
N ILE A 200 -0.24 -10.31 -8.70
CA ILE A 200 0.30 -8.96 -8.99
C ILE A 200 0.87 -8.98 -10.41
N PHE A 201 0.44 -8.03 -11.26
CA PHE A 201 0.84 -7.95 -12.67
C PHE A 201 1.70 -6.71 -12.94
N GLY A 202 2.68 -6.84 -13.82
CA GLY A 202 3.58 -5.76 -14.24
C GLY A 202 4.17 -5.97 -15.64
N ASP A 203 5.02 -5.04 -16.06
CA ASP A 203 5.57 -4.97 -17.43
C ASP A 203 6.51 -6.13 -17.82
N LYS A 204 6.95 -6.98 -16.86
CA LYS A 204 7.70 -8.23 -17.12
C LYS A 204 6.87 -9.51 -16.95
N GLY A 205 5.55 -9.39 -16.75
CA GLY A 205 4.66 -10.50 -16.41
C GLY A 205 4.09 -10.36 -15.01
N ASP A 206 3.81 -11.46 -14.32
CA ASP A 206 3.09 -11.44 -13.05
C ASP A 206 3.69 -12.42 -12.00
N THR A 207 3.18 -12.37 -10.77
CA THR A 207 3.69 -13.19 -9.65
C THR A 207 3.16 -14.62 -9.57
N GLY A 208 2.14 -14.97 -10.37
CA GLY A 208 1.22 -16.06 -10.02
C GLY A 208 0.35 -15.69 -8.81
N THR A 209 -0.55 -16.60 -8.43
CA THR A 209 -1.48 -16.42 -7.31
C THR A 209 -0.79 -16.70 -5.97
N LEU A 210 -0.41 -15.64 -5.25
CA LEU A 210 0.21 -15.68 -3.94
C LEU A 210 -0.84 -15.79 -2.83
N GLN A 211 -0.54 -16.55 -1.78
CA GLN A 211 -1.50 -16.90 -0.71
C GLN A 211 -1.17 -16.16 0.59
N LEU A 212 -2.11 -15.36 1.10
CA LEU A 212 -1.90 -14.47 2.25
C LEU A 212 -2.10 -15.19 3.61
N LYS A 213 -1.32 -16.26 3.82
CA LYS A 213 -1.47 -17.18 4.96
C LYS A 213 -0.87 -16.65 6.28
N ASN A 214 0.31 -16.03 6.19
CA ASN A 214 1.12 -15.63 7.35
C ASN A 214 1.34 -14.12 7.30
N ALA A 215 0.77 -13.39 8.27
CA ALA A 215 0.98 -11.95 8.40
C ALA A 215 2.00 -11.66 9.52
N ASP A 216 2.90 -10.70 9.28
CA ASP A 216 3.83 -10.14 10.28
C ASP A 216 3.08 -9.47 11.44
N SER A 217 1.87 -8.97 11.15
CA SER A 217 1.04 -8.14 12.03
C SER A 217 0.23 -8.94 13.05
N SER A 218 -0.38 -10.07 12.66
CA SER A 218 -1.30 -10.80 13.54
C SER A 218 -1.62 -12.24 13.09
N LYS A 219 -2.16 -13.05 14.00
CA LYS A 219 -2.54 -14.44 13.73
C LYS A 219 -3.91 -14.56 13.03
N ASN A 220 -4.93 -13.87 13.55
CA ASN A 220 -6.26 -13.80 12.94
C ASN A 220 -6.30 -12.62 11.96
N LYS A 221 -6.34 -12.89 10.66
CA LYS A 221 -6.08 -11.88 9.62
C LYS A 221 -7.38 -11.27 9.10
N PHE A 222 -7.27 -10.14 8.39
CA PHE A 222 -8.38 -9.52 7.64
C PHE A 222 -9.56 -9.09 8.50
N GLU A 223 -9.35 -8.94 9.81
CA GLU A 223 -10.33 -8.49 10.79
C GLU A 223 -10.86 -7.08 10.52
N ARG A 224 -12.09 -6.80 10.93
CA ARG A 224 -12.74 -5.48 10.79
C ARG A 224 -11.80 -4.34 11.22
N GLY A 225 -11.62 -3.35 10.35
CA GLY A 225 -10.83 -2.14 10.59
C GLY A 225 -9.32 -2.37 10.72
N ARG A 226 -8.82 -3.60 10.55
CA ARG A 226 -7.40 -3.93 10.73
C ARG A 226 -6.64 -3.88 9.42
N THR A 227 -5.35 -3.56 9.52
CA THR A 227 -4.39 -3.72 8.43
C THR A 227 -3.47 -4.88 8.79
N ASP A 228 -3.38 -5.87 7.91
CA ASP A 228 -2.44 -6.98 8.05
C ASP A 228 -1.36 -6.93 6.96
N ILE A 229 -0.12 -7.22 7.36
CA ILE A 229 1.08 -7.03 6.53
C ILE A 229 1.70 -8.38 6.21
N PHE A 230 1.97 -8.63 4.93
CA PHE A 230 2.50 -9.87 4.39
C PHE A 230 3.80 -9.60 3.64
N ARG A 231 4.85 -10.43 3.86
CA ARG A 231 6.07 -10.43 3.04
C ARG A 231 6.07 -11.68 2.18
N LEU A 232 6.10 -11.51 0.86
CA LEU A 232 6.06 -12.61 -0.10
C LEU A 232 7.22 -12.46 -1.09
N GLU A 233 7.98 -13.52 -1.29
CA GLU A 233 8.97 -13.62 -2.37
C GLU A 233 8.27 -14.15 -3.63
N ALA A 234 8.41 -13.44 -4.75
CA ALA A 234 7.95 -13.88 -6.07
C ALA A 234 8.88 -13.32 -7.16
N SER A 235 8.74 -13.76 -8.42
CA SER A 235 9.54 -13.26 -9.54
C SER A 235 9.50 -11.73 -9.68
N ASP A 236 10.57 -11.11 -10.17
CA ASP A 236 10.58 -9.70 -10.56
C ASP A 236 9.62 -9.43 -11.75
N ILE A 237 8.45 -8.86 -11.46
CA ILE A 237 7.44 -8.46 -12.46
C ILE A 237 7.71 -7.08 -13.10
N GLY A 238 8.82 -6.43 -12.74
CA GLY A 238 9.18 -5.10 -13.22
C GLY A 238 8.36 -3.99 -12.55
N LYS A 239 7.70 -3.15 -13.35
CA LYS A 239 6.80 -2.08 -12.92
C LYS A 239 5.39 -2.64 -12.79
N VAL A 240 4.76 -2.49 -11.63
CA VAL A 240 3.38 -2.94 -11.39
C VAL A 240 2.39 -2.13 -12.23
N GLU A 241 1.45 -2.84 -12.86
CA GLU A 241 0.37 -2.28 -13.68
C GLU A 241 -1.01 -2.47 -13.05
N ARG A 242 -1.24 -3.58 -12.34
CA ARG A 242 -2.50 -3.93 -11.67
C ARG A 242 -2.33 -5.08 -10.67
N ILE A 243 -3.26 -5.22 -9.74
CA ILE A 243 -3.41 -6.42 -8.89
C ILE A 243 -4.78 -7.05 -9.11
N ARG A 244 -4.87 -8.36 -8.88
CA ARG A 244 -6.11 -9.08 -8.65
C ARG A 244 -6.07 -9.66 -7.24
N ILE A 245 -7.10 -9.43 -6.44
CA ILE A 245 -7.20 -9.87 -5.04
C ILE A 245 -8.60 -10.39 -4.76
N GLY A 246 -8.68 -11.49 -4.02
CA GLY A 246 -9.93 -12.18 -3.71
C GLY A 246 -9.77 -13.24 -2.64
N HIS A 247 -10.80 -14.05 -2.45
CA HIS A 247 -10.80 -15.13 -1.47
C HIS A 247 -11.52 -16.39 -2.00
N ASP A 248 -11.30 -17.53 -1.33
CA ASP A 248 -11.86 -18.83 -1.72
C ASP A 248 -13.36 -19.04 -1.40
N GLY A 249 -13.97 -18.10 -0.68
CA GLY A 249 -15.38 -18.15 -0.26
C GLY A 249 -15.72 -19.25 0.76
N ALA A 250 -14.74 -20.01 1.27
CA ALA A 250 -14.97 -21.30 1.92
C ALA A 250 -15.63 -21.24 3.32
N SER A 251 -15.60 -20.09 3.99
CA SER A 251 -16.16 -19.88 5.32
C SER A 251 -17.62 -19.38 5.29
N ALA A 252 -18.40 -19.74 6.32
CA ALA A 252 -19.76 -19.24 6.48
C ALA A 252 -19.72 -17.78 6.96
N GLY A 253 -20.09 -16.84 6.09
CA GLY A 253 -19.85 -15.41 6.30
C GLY A 253 -18.52 -14.92 5.69
N SER A 254 -18.02 -15.60 4.67
CA SER A 254 -16.79 -15.26 3.95
C SER A 254 -16.75 -13.88 3.28
N GLY A 255 -17.88 -13.15 3.23
CA GLY A 255 -17.97 -11.81 2.66
C GLY A 255 -17.00 -10.83 3.32
N TRP A 256 -16.24 -10.11 2.50
CA TRP A 256 -15.10 -9.33 2.96
C TRP A 256 -15.17 -7.89 2.45
N PHE A 257 -15.13 -6.89 3.32
CA PHE A 257 -15.00 -5.49 2.88
C PHE A 257 -13.52 -5.08 2.82
N LEU A 258 -12.96 -5.11 1.62
CA LEU A 258 -11.61 -4.65 1.34
C LEU A 258 -11.59 -3.13 1.19
N ASP A 259 -10.77 -2.45 1.98
CA ASP A 259 -10.68 -0.98 2.02
C ASP A 259 -9.56 -0.47 1.11
N GLU A 260 -8.31 -0.83 1.40
CA GLU A 260 -7.10 -0.35 0.72
C GLU A 260 -6.06 -1.49 0.70
N VAL A 261 -5.40 -1.73 -0.44
CA VAL A 261 -4.17 -2.54 -0.52
C VAL A 261 -3.00 -1.60 -0.82
N ARG A 262 -1.91 -1.75 -0.08
CA ARG A 262 -0.62 -1.15 -0.43
C ARG A 262 0.36 -2.24 -0.80
N LEU A 263 1.16 -1.97 -1.82
CA LEU A 263 2.22 -2.84 -2.30
C LEU A 263 3.52 -2.05 -2.33
N ASP A 264 4.40 -2.36 -1.39
CA ASP A 264 5.75 -1.82 -1.34
C ASP A 264 6.70 -2.84 -1.99
N ILE A 265 7.64 -2.35 -2.80
CA ILE A 265 8.75 -3.13 -3.35
C ILE A 265 10.06 -2.51 -2.84
N PRO A 266 10.54 -2.91 -1.64
CA PRO A 266 11.63 -2.21 -0.96
C PRO A 266 12.96 -2.22 -1.73
N SER A 267 13.20 -3.23 -2.56
CA SER A 267 14.38 -3.31 -3.44
C SER A 267 14.39 -2.30 -4.59
N LYS A 268 13.25 -1.67 -4.90
CA LYS A 268 13.07 -0.70 -5.98
C LYS A 268 12.65 0.70 -5.50
N GLY A 269 12.32 0.85 -4.21
CA GLY A 269 11.73 2.09 -3.68
C GLY A 269 10.38 2.45 -4.31
N LEU A 270 9.62 1.46 -4.79
CA LEU A 270 8.32 1.66 -5.45
C LEU A 270 7.18 1.33 -4.49
N HIS A 271 6.23 2.24 -4.38
CA HIS A 271 5.04 2.10 -3.55
C HIS A 271 3.78 2.34 -4.38
N TYR A 272 2.88 1.35 -4.36
CA TYR A 272 1.62 1.37 -5.11
C TYR A 272 0.44 1.28 -4.14
N VAL A 273 -0.60 2.09 -4.37
CA VAL A 273 -1.84 2.06 -3.60
C VAL A 273 -2.99 1.66 -4.51
N PHE A 274 -3.82 0.74 -4.01
CA PHE A 274 -5.03 0.25 -4.68
C PHE A 274 -6.20 0.43 -3.70
N ALA A 275 -6.95 1.51 -3.87
CA ALA A 275 -8.17 1.73 -3.11
C ALA A 275 -9.29 0.85 -3.67
N CYS A 276 -10.00 0.13 -2.81
CA CYS A 276 -11.08 -0.78 -3.18
C CYS A 276 -12.42 -0.29 -2.62
N HIS A 277 -12.47 -0.03 -1.30
CA HIS A 277 -13.66 0.40 -0.55
C HIS A 277 -14.93 -0.40 -0.89
N ARG A 278 -14.82 -1.74 -0.96
CA ARG A 278 -15.86 -2.60 -1.54
C ARG A 278 -16.02 -3.93 -0.80
N TRP A 279 -17.25 -4.42 -0.76
CA TRP A 279 -17.53 -5.83 -0.49
C TRP A 279 -17.07 -6.74 -1.62
N LEU A 280 -16.44 -7.83 -1.22
CA LEU A 280 -16.23 -9.06 -1.97
C LEU A 280 -17.09 -10.14 -1.29
N ASP A 281 -18.35 -10.27 -1.71
CA ASP A 281 -19.32 -11.29 -1.26
C ASP A 281 -20.19 -11.66 -2.47
N THR A 282 -20.70 -12.90 -2.52
CA THR A 282 -21.67 -13.34 -3.53
C THR A 282 -23.05 -12.68 -3.42
N ARG A 283 -23.31 -11.95 -2.32
CA ARG A 283 -24.62 -11.36 -1.96
C ARG A 283 -24.60 -9.84 -1.82
N GLU A 284 -23.43 -9.20 -1.87
CA GLU A 284 -23.27 -7.74 -1.78
C GLU A 284 -22.46 -7.19 -2.97
N ALA A 285 -22.43 -5.86 -3.14
CA ALA A 285 -21.83 -5.16 -4.28
C ALA A 285 -22.28 -5.70 -5.66
N ASP A 286 -21.43 -6.43 -6.40
CA ASP A 286 -21.75 -7.07 -7.69
C ASP A 286 -21.74 -8.61 -7.65
N GLY A 287 -21.73 -9.21 -6.46
CA GLY A 287 -21.74 -10.66 -6.28
C GLY A 287 -20.40 -11.37 -6.55
N LYS A 288 -19.29 -10.63 -6.64
CA LYS A 288 -17.95 -11.21 -6.84
C LYS A 288 -17.15 -11.29 -5.54
N ILE A 289 -16.37 -12.35 -5.42
CA ILE A 289 -15.41 -12.61 -4.31
C ILE A 289 -13.95 -12.25 -4.69
N GLU A 290 -13.76 -11.66 -5.86
CA GLU A 290 -12.45 -11.27 -6.41
C GLU A 290 -12.61 -9.98 -7.24
N ILE A 291 -11.61 -9.10 -7.17
CA ILE A 291 -11.55 -7.84 -7.91
C ILE A 291 -10.17 -7.64 -8.54
N GLU A 292 -10.13 -7.00 -9.70
CA GLU A 292 -8.91 -6.57 -10.38
C GLU A 292 -8.86 -5.04 -10.41
N MET A 293 -7.71 -4.45 -10.06
CA MET A 293 -7.55 -3.02 -9.79
C MET A 293 -6.20 -2.51 -10.32
N GLU A 294 -6.23 -1.41 -11.07
CA GLU A 294 -5.03 -0.61 -11.39
C GLU A 294 -4.63 0.26 -10.16
N PRO A 295 -3.36 0.68 -10.02
CA PRO A 295 -2.95 1.56 -8.94
C PRO A 295 -3.70 2.89 -9.01
N THR A 296 -4.39 3.27 -7.94
CA THR A 296 -5.03 4.59 -7.85
C THR A 296 -4.01 5.72 -7.73
N HIS A 297 -2.80 5.39 -7.27
CA HIS A 297 -1.66 6.29 -7.10
C HIS A 297 -0.35 5.48 -7.02
N THR A 298 0.75 6.07 -7.49
CA THR A 298 2.10 5.50 -7.42
C THR A 298 3.09 6.53 -6.86
N GLU A 299 3.74 6.27 -5.74
CA GLU A 299 4.80 7.15 -5.20
C GLU A 299 6.12 6.86 -5.90
N GLN A 300 6.22 7.34 -7.14
CA GLN A 300 7.47 7.36 -7.91
C GLN A 300 8.37 8.50 -7.39
N GLY A 301 9.51 8.15 -6.81
CA GLY A 301 10.53 9.10 -6.36
C GLY A 301 11.24 9.78 -7.53
N VAL A 302 10.65 10.83 -8.09
CA VAL A 302 11.25 11.60 -9.20
C VAL A 302 12.40 12.47 -8.68
N ILE A 303 13.62 11.95 -8.72
CA ILE A 303 14.85 12.70 -8.45
C ILE A 303 15.31 13.39 -9.74
N ILE A 304 15.24 14.73 -9.77
CA ILE A 304 15.71 15.53 -10.92
C ILE A 304 17.20 15.83 -10.75
N CYS A 305 18.05 15.01 -11.38
CA CYS A 305 19.50 15.22 -11.41
C CYS A 305 19.90 16.38 -12.36
N VAL A 306 20.01 17.60 -11.83
CA VAL A 306 20.53 18.76 -12.58
C VAL A 306 22.06 18.74 -12.61
N THR A 307 22.64 18.11 -13.63
CA THR A 307 24.10 18.05 -13.81
C THR A 307 24.62 19.38 -14.37
N ILE A 308 25.20 20.22 -13.52
CA ILE A 308 25.92 21.43 -13.96
C ILE A 308 27.31 21.01 -14.46
N MET A 309 27.44 20.82 -15.77
CA MET A 309 28.75 20.67 -16.40
C MET A 309 29.53 21.98 -16.29
N SER A 310 30.74 21.93 -15.71
CA SER A 310 31.64 23.08 -15.66
C SER A 310 32.25 23.30 -17.05
N PRO A 311 32.01 24.43 -17.73
CA PRO A 311 32.59 24.68 -19.04
C PRO A 311 34.10 24.89 -18.93
N CYS A 312 34.86 24.01 -19.58
CA CYS A 312 36.19 24.37 -20.08
C CYS A 312 35.97 25.02 -21.45
N ASP A 313 36.45 26.26 -21.60
CA ASP A 313 36.21 27.15 -22.74
C ASP A 313 34.74 27.59 -22.99
N VAL A 314 34.58 28.52 -23.94
CA VAL A 314 33.66 29.67 -23.80
C VAL A 314 32.34 29.49 -24.56
N SER A 315 31.26 29.99 -23.94
CA SER A 315 29.90 30.26 -24.49
C SER A 315 28.83 29.19 -24.20
N LEU A 316 27.68 29.67 -23.71
CA LEU A 316 26.42 28.97 -23.43
C LEU A 316 26.44 27.91 -22.30
N LEU A 317 25.67 28.18 -21.25
CA LEU A 317 25.37 27.24 -20.17
C LEU A 317 24.26 26.26 -20.63
N CYS A 318 24.64 25.08 -21.12
CA CYS A 318 23.67 24.06 -21.53
C CYS A 318 23.10 23.28 -20.33
N ILE A 319 21.92 23.65 -19.86
CA ILE A 319 21.17 22.88 -18.86
C ILE A 319 20.48 21.70 -19.58
N THR A 320 21.16 20.55 -19.63
CA THR A 320 20.57 19.29 -20.10
C THR A 320 19.77 18.62 -18.98
N VAL A 321 18.44 18.70 -19.07
CA VAL A 321 17.54 17.95 -18.17
C VAL A 321 17.43 16.51 -18.67
N THR A 322 18.27 15.63 -18.12
CA THR A 322 18.25 14.20 -18.45
C THR A 322 17.24 13.48 -17.58
N VAL A 323 16.13 13.02 -18.17
CA VAL A 323 15.19 12.11 -17.51
C VAL A 323 15.81 10.71 -17.50
N MET A 324 16.43 10.32 -16.39
CA MET A 324 16.95 8.97 -16.19
C MET A 324 15.82 7.99 -15.89
N SER A 325 15.99 6.73 -16.29
CA SER A 325 15.08 5.64 -15.91
C SER A 325 15.27 5.31 -14.42
N PRO A 326 14.20 5.01 -13.65
CA PRO A 326 14.33 4.65 -12.23
C PRO A 326 15.13 3.36 -11.95
N CYS A 327 15.47 2.57 -12.98
CA CYS A 327 16.11 1.26 -12.84
C CYS A 327 17.52 1.29 -12.23
N ASP A 328 18.23 2.41 -12.30
CA ASP A 328 19.66 2.51 -11.94
C ASP A 328 19.92 3.11 -10.54
N VAL A 329 18.87 3.42 -9.76
CA VAL A 329 19.01 4.05 -8.44
C VAL A 329 18.91 3.01 -7.32
N THR A 330 20.05 2.48 -6.88
CA THR A 330 20.14 1.81 -5.58
C THR A 330 19.89 2.83 -4.47
N VAL A 331 18.76 2.74 -3.78
CA VAL A 331 18.50 3.55 -2.57
C VAL A 331 19.57 3.21 -1.54
N CYS A 332 20.48 4.16 -1.29
CA CYS A 332 21.55 3.99 -0.33
C CYS A 332 20.95 3.88 1.08
N LYS A 333 20.84 2.64 1.59
CA LYS A 333 20.52 2.40 2.99
C LYS A 333 21.76 2.63 3.85
N ILE A 334 21.55 3.24 5.02
CA ILE A 334 22.59 3.50 6.00
C ILE A 334 22.11 3.12 7.41
N PRO A 335 23.03 2.81 8.35
CA PRO A 335 22.66 2.57 9.74
C PRO A 335 22.20 3.86 10.43
N TYR A 336 21.16 3.73 11.24
CA TYR A 336 20.79 4.71 12.26
C TYR A 336 20.75 4.01 13.62
N GLU A 337 21.42 4.57 14.63
CA GLU A 337 21.21 4.18 16.03
C GLU A 337 20.25 5.17 16.70
N ILE A 338 19.12 4.67 17.17
CA ILE A 338 18.07 5.45 17.82
C ILE A 338 18.06 5.10 19.30
N THR A 339 18.27 6.10 20.16
CA THR A 339 18.18 5.96 21.61
C THR A 339 16.97 6.76 22.11
N VAL A 340 16.11 6.13 22.90
CA VAL A 340 14.84 6.69 23.38
C VAL A 340 14.84 6.71 24.90
N TRP A 341 14.45 7.83 25.50
CA TRP A 341 14.30 7.99 26.95
C TRP A 341 12.82 8.15 27.30
N THR A 342 12.23 7.11 27.91
CA THR A 342 10.97 7.27 28.66
C THR A 342 11.27 7.99 29.97
N GLY A 343 10.41 8.93 30.39
CA GLY A 343 10.64 9.68 31.63
C GLY A 343 10.30 8.93 32.92
N ASP A 344 10.64 9.55 34.04
CA ASP A 344 10.45 9.01 35.40
C ASP A 344 9.04 9.29 36.01
N LEU A 345 8.08 9.78 35.22
CA LEU A 345 6.73 10.06 35.73
C LEU A 345 5.97 8.77 36.07
N SER A 346 5.01 8.86 37.01
CA SER A 346 4.11 7.74 37.30
C SER A 346 3.41 7.30 36.03
N SER A 347 3.39 5.98 35.74
CA SER A 347 2.79 5.40 34.53
C SER A 347 3.38 5.91 33.20
N ALA A 348 4.64 6.38 33.19
CA ALA A 348 5.30 6.88 31.98
C ALA A 348 5.58 5.82 30.90
N GLY A 349 5.70 4.54 31.27
CA GLY A 349 5.97 3.44 30.35
C GLY A 349 4.72 2.91 29.65
N THR A 350 4.89 2.25 28.50
CA THR A 350 3.77 1.89 27.62
C THR A 350 3.81 0.48 27.04
N ASP A 351 2.65 -0.17 27.01
CA ASP A 351 2.41 -1.44 26.31
C ASP A 351 1.91 -1.25 24.86
N ALA A 352 1.93 -0.02 24.35
CA ALA A 352 1.55 0.33 22.98
C ALA A 352 2.71 0.17 21.97
N ASN A 353 2.38 -0.03 20.70
CA ASN A 353 3.39 -0.22 19.66
C ASN A 353 3.97 1.12 19.20
N VAL A 354 5.12 1.50 19.75
CA VAL A 354 5.86 2.73 19.38
C VAL A 354 6.48 2.63 17.97
N PHE A 355 6.43 3.71 17.21
CA PHE A 355 6.98 3.83 15.86
C PHE A 355 7.64 5.19 15.63
N ILE A 356 8.55 5.25 14.64
CA ILE A 356 9.23 6.48 14.21
C ILE A 356 9.38 6.56 12.68
N GLN A 357 9.29 7.77 12.13
CA GLN A 357 9.57 8.07 10.73
C GLN A 357 10.46 9.31 10.66
N MET A 358 11.56 9.24 9.91
CA MET A 358 12.59 10.28 9.83
C MET A 358 12.46 11.07 8.52
N TYR A 359 12.66 12.39 8.59
CA TYR A 359 12.59 13.32 7.46
C TYR A 359 13.89 14.13 7.40
N GLY A 360 14.43 14.37 6.20
CA GLY A 360 15.68 15.10 5.98
C GLY A 360 15.79 15.75 4.59
N GLU A 361 16.95 16.36 4.27
CA GLU A 361 17.16 17.07 2.98
C GLU A 361 16.82 16.23 1.73
N ASN A 362 16.98 14.90 1.79
CA ASN A 362 16.75 13.98 0.66
C ASN A 362 15.36 13.31 0.67
N GLY A 363 14.46 13.64 1.61
CA GLY A 363 13.11 13.08 1.68
C GLY A 363 12.74 12.50 3.05
N LYS A 364 12.10 11.32 3.07
CA LYS A 364 11.67 10.65 4.30
C LYS A 364 11.87 9.13 4.25
N THR A 365 11.92 8.50 5.41
CA THR A 365 11.96 7.04 5.53
C THR A 365 10.54 6.42 5.46
N GLU A 366 10.48 5.10 5.40
CA GLU A 366 9.32 4.33 5.88
C GLU A 366 9.10 4.54 7.39
N GLU A 367 7.95 4.11 7.91
CA GLU A 367 7.64 4.13 9.34
C GLU A 367 8.18 2.86 10.00
N TYR A 368 9.13 3.01 10.93
CA TYR A 368 9.76 1.90 11.63
C TYR A 368 9.11 1.65 12.98
N PRO A 369 8.55 0.45 13.24
CA PRO A 369 8.18 0.05 14.59
C PRO A 369 9.44 -0.11 15.44
N LEU A 370 9.54 0.61 16.55
CA LEU A 370 10.66 0.51 17.48
C LEU A 370 10.38 -0.63 18.46
N ARG A 371 11.02 -1.78 18.22
CA ARG A 371 10.97 -2.98 19.08
C ARG A 371 12.34 -3.65 19.09
N ASN A 372 12.73 -4.27 20.21
CA ASN A 372 13.87 -5.18 20.24
C ASN A 372 13.50 -6.53 20.93
N LYS A 373 14.38 -7.10 21.77
CA LYS A 373 14.18 -8.41 22.44
C LYS A 373 13.88 -8.31 23.94
N THR A 374 13.83 -7.11 24.52
CA THR A 374 13.42 -6.86 25.91
C THR A 374 12.01 -6.26 25.94
N ASP A 375 11.44 -6.09 27.14
CA ASP A 375 10.47 -5.01 27.31
C ASP A 375 11.14 -3.68 26.93
N ASN A 376 10.37 -2.79 26.29
CA ASN A 376 10.85 -1.50 25.80
C ASN A 376 9.93 -0.39 26.26
N PHE A 377 10.48 0.82 26.38
CA PHE A 377 9.78 2.05 26.76
C PHE A 377 9.29 2.08 28.21
N GLU A 378 9.85 1.26 29.10
CA GLU A 378 9.53 1.26 30.52
C GLU A 378 9.86 2.58 31.24
N LYS A 379 9.23 2.81 32.40
CA LYS A 379 9.43 4.04 33.20
C LYS A 379 10.92 4.21 33.58
N ASP A 380 11.46 5.41 33.38
CA ASP A 380 12.89 5.76 33.58
C ASP A 380 13.88 4.88 32.78
N HIS A 381 13.41 4.23 31.70
CA HIS A 381 14.23 3.33 30.89
C HIS A 381 14.83 4.01 29.65
N ILE A 382 15.95 3.47 29.19
CA ILE A 382 16.71 3.95 28.02
C ILE A 382 16.80 2.82 27.00
N ASP A 383 16.00 2.90 25.95
CA ASP A 383 15.91 1.87 24.92
C ASP A 383 16.73 2.24 23.68
N LYS A 384 17.44 1.25 23.13
CA LYS A 384 18.27 1.41 21.93
C LYS A 384 17.80 0.51 20.81
N PHE A 385 17.77 1.07 19.61
CA PHE A 385 17.37 0.42 18.37
C PHE A 385 18.42 0.73 17.29
N LYS A 386 18.68 -0.24 16.41
CA LYS A 386 19.51 -0.06 15.22
C LYS A 386 18.69 -0.45 14.01
N ILE A 387 18.58 0.44 13.03
CA ILE A 387 17.79 0.23 11.80
C ILE A 387 18.61 0.59 10.56
N GLU A 388 18.36 -0.11 9.45
CA GLU A 388 18.93 0.19 8.14
C GLU A 388 17.86 0.82 7.24
N ALA A 389 17.92 2.15 7.15
CA ALA A 389 16.93 2.97 6.47
C ALA A 389 17.56 3.76 5.33
N ALA A 390 16.73 4.27 4.41
CA ALA A 390 17.20 5.13 3.33
C ALA A 390 17.96 6.36 3.87
N ASP A 391 19.01 6.80 3.18
CA ASP A 391 19.71 8.03 3.52
C ASP A 391 18.90 9.29 3.17
N VAL A 392 18.09 9.75 4.13
CA VAL A 392 17.33 11.00 4.02
C VAL A 392 18.20 12.25 4.13
N GLY A 393 19.53 12.12 4.25
CA GLY A 393 20.44 13.24 4.47
C GLY A 393 20.30 13.83 5.87
N PRO A 394 20.73 15.09 6.08
CA PRO A 394 20.61 15.76 7.36
C PRO A 394 19.16 15.83 7.84
N LEU A 395 18.89 15.39 9.06
CA LEU A 395 17.54 15.31 9.61
C LEU A 395 16.92 16.69 9.85
N GLN A 396 15.67 16.84 9.40
CA GLN A 396 14.86 18.04 9.50
C GLN A 396 13.71 17.90 10.50
N LYS A 397 13.08 16.73 10.58
CA LYS A 397 12.12 16.38 11.63
C LYS A 397 12.02 14.88 11.82
N ILE A 398 11.45 14.46 12.94
CA ILE A 398 10.89 13.11 13.08
C ILE A 398 9.39 13.19 13.33
N ARG A 399 8.68 12.15 12.91
CA ARG A 399 7.38 11.78 13.44
C ARG A 399 7.58 10.60 14.37
N VAL A 400 7.06 10.68 15.57
CA VAL A 400 7.07 9.58 16.55
C VAL A 400 5.67 9.42 17.12
N GLY A 401 5.27 8.19 17.44
CA GLY A 401 3.95 7.90 17.99
C GLY A 401 3.80 6.45 18.40
N HIS A 402 2.57 6.06 18.73
CA HIS A 402 2.22 4.69 19.09
C HIS A 402 0.79 4.37 18.65
N ASP A 403 0.45 3.09 18.53
CA ASP A 403 -0.85 2.64 18.01
C ASP A 403 -2.04 2.81 18.98
N GLY A 404 -1.79 3.30 20.21
CA GLY A 404 -2.81 3.55 21.22
C GLY A 404 -3.56 2.31 21.70
N LYS A 405 -2.97 1.12 21.56
CA LYS A 405 -3.46 -0.16 22.12
C LYS A 405 -2.68 -0.53 23.38
N GLY A 406 -3.25 -1.42 24.20
CA GLY A 406 -2.72 -1.76 25.53
C GLY A 406 -3.66 -1.31 26.66
N MET A 407 -3.40 -1.78 27.87
CA MET A 407 -4.11 -1.33 29.09
C MET A 407 -3.51 -0.02 29.62
N PHE A 408 -2.21 0.20 29.40
CA PHE A 408 -1.44 1.36 29.83
C PHE A 408 -0.82 2.05 28.61
N ALA A 409 -1.63 2.18 27.56
CA ALA A 409 -1.22 2.68 26.25
C ALA A 409 -0.74 4.15 26.24
N GLY A 410 -0.69 4.85 27.37
CA GLY A 410 -0.17 6.21 27.48
C GLY A 410 1.33 6.18 27.73
N TRP A 411 2.10 7.02 27.04
CA TRP A 411 3.56 7.03 27.10
C TRP A 411 4.10 8.43 27.40
N TYR A 412 5.11 8.58 28.27
CA TYR A 412 5.78 9.86 28.49
C TYR A 412 7.21 9.84 27.97
N LEU A 413 7.41 10.46 26.81
CA LEU A 413 8.71 10.61 26.15
C LEU A 413 9.45 11.86 26.68
N ASP A 414 10.62 11.69 27.27
CA ASP A 414 11.53 12.82 27.57
C ASP A 414 12.23 13.29 26.28
N LYS A 415 13.00 12.41 25.63
CA LYS A 415 13.80 12.77 24.45
C LYS A 415 14.21 11.56 23.61
N ILE A 416 14.64 11.82 22.37
CA ILE A 416 15.26 10.86 21.45
C ILE A 416 16.61 11.42 20.98
N LEU A 417 17.59 10.54 20.80
CA LEU A 417 18.82 10.77 20.05
C LEU A 417 18.81 9.86 18.82
N ILE A 418 19.15 10.40 17.66
CA ILE A 418 19.35 9.64 16.43
C ILE A 418 20.76 9.90 15.93
N GLN A 419 21.55 8.84 15.80
CA GLN A 419 22.90 8.86 15.26
C GLN A 419 22.84 8.31 13.83
N ARG A 420 23.08 9.16 12.83
CA ARG A 420 23.09 8.80 11.40
C ARG A 420 24.54 8.44 10.98
N HIS A 421 24.72 7.30 10.33
CA HIS A 421 26.04 6.80 9.89
C HIS A 421 26.19 6.88 8.35
N PRO A 422 26.50 8.04 7.76
CA PRO A 422 26.64 8.18 6.31
C PRO A 422 27.83 7.38 5.74
N VAL A 423 27.63 6.74 4.58
CA VAL A 423 28.72 6.14 3.81
C VAL A 423 29.65 7.23 3.26
N THR A 424 30.96 7.05 3.43
CA THR A 424 31.96 8.10 3.23
C THR A 424 32.18 8.43 1.75
N GLY A 425 31.76 9.64 1.34
CA GLY A 425 32.03 10.18 -0.01
C GLY A 425 31.73 11.68 -0.16
N SER A 426 30.68 12.16 0.52
CA SER A 426 30.15 13.53 0.38
C SER A 426 30.95 14.61 1.12
N LYS A 427 32.15 14.97 0.62
CA LYS A 427 33.04 16.00 1.23
C LYS A 427 32.48 17.44 1.18
N ARG A 428 31.47 17.77 2.00
CA ARG A 428 30.96 19.14 2.24
C ARG A 428 31.99 19.97 3.04
N LYS A 429 32.75 20.84 2.36
CA LYS A 429 33.66 21.82 3.01
C LYS A 429 32.89 22.81 3.91
N ARG A 430 32.88 22.61 5.24
CA ARG A 430 32.46 23.65 6.20
C ARG A 430 33.32 24.90 6.06
N ARG A 431 32.77 25.96 5.48
CA ARG A 431 33.40 27.30 5.46
C ARG A 431 33.45 27.85 6.88
N LYS A 432 34.63 27.84 7.51
CA LYS A 432 34.87 28.60 8.75
C LYS A 432 34.63 30.09 8.45
N ARG A 433 33.56 30.67 9.01
CA ARG A 433 33.37 32.12 9.06
C ARG A 433 34.39 32.70 10.04
N SER A 434 35.46 33.30 9.54
CA SER A 434 36.36 34.13 10.35
C SER A 434 35.66 35.45 10.71
N SER A 435 35.50 35.72 12.00
CA SER A 435 34.98 36.98 12.52
C SER A 435 36.01 38.10 12.36
N ALA A 436 35.82 38.96 11.34
CA ALA A 436 36.59 40.18 11.15
C ALA A 436 35.63 41.35 10.86
N SER A 437 35.43 42.21 11.86
CA SER A 437 34.46 43.32 11.82
C SER A 437 35.17 44.67 11.86
N ARG A 438 35.02 45.49 10.80
CA ARG A 438 35.13 46.97 10.76
C ARG A 438 34.72 47.51 9.35
N PRO A 439 34.31 48.79 9.21
CA PRO A 439 32.95 49.01 8.68
C PRO A 439 32.75 50.27 7.80
N ILE A 440 31.49 50.54 7.42
CA ILE A 440 30.93 51.81 6.91
C ILE A 440 31.41 52.26 5.51
N GLN A 441 30.48 52.34 4.55
CA GLN A 441 30.03 53.64 3.98
C GLN A 441 28.71 53.50 3.22
N ARG A 442 28.08 54.66 2.91
CA ARG A 442 26.75 54.78 2.27
C ARG A 442 26.91 54.96 0.75
N GLY A 443 25.95 54.47 -0.03
CA GLY A 443 25.81 54.78 -1.46
C GLY A 443 24.37 54.57 -1.91
N SER A 444 23.79 55.53 -2.62
CA SER A 444 22.35 55.59 -2.92
C SER A 444 22.09 55.89 -4.40
N SER A 445 21.26 55.08 -5.07
CA SER A 445 20.44 55.50 -6.22
C SER A 445 19.56 54.36 -6.74
N ALA A 446 18.26 54.63 -6.92
CA ALA A 446 17.48 54.05 -8.03
C ALA A 446 17.58 55.02 -9.24
N PRO A 447 17.11 54.63 -10.44
CA PRO A 447 15.74 55.02 -10.76
C PRO A 447 14.91 54.01 -11.60
N SER A 448 13.68 54.44 -11.81
CA SER A 448 12.49 53.90 -12.48
C SER A 448 12.57 53.51 -13.96
N GLU A 449 11.68 52.57 -14.33
CA GLU A 449 10.71 52.61 -15.46
C GLU A 449 11.17 52.94 -16.89
N ASN A 450 10.68 52.16 -17.88
CA ASN A 450 9.52 52.57 -18.68
C ASN A 450 8.90 51.38 -19.45
N ASP A 451 7.62 51.53 -19.82
CA ASP A 451 6.88 50.63 -20.70
C ASP A 451 7.30 50.79 -22.18
N ASP A 452 6.94 49.82 -23.02
CA ASP A 452 6.47 50.16 -24.37
C ASP A 452 5.48 49.12 -24.92
N LEU A 453 4.35 49.58 -25.48
CA LEU A 453 3.27 48.74 -26.03
C LEU A 453 2.94 49.19 -27.46
N ALA A 454 3.38 48.41 -28.46
CA ALA A 454 3.02 48.65 -29.85
C ALA A 454 2.42 47.40 -30.52
N SER A 455 1.15 47.51 -30.88
CA SER A 455 0.40 46.50 -31.64
C SER A 455 0.88 46.36 -33.09
N PHE A 456 0.60 45.22 -33.73
CA PHE A 456 0.31 45.20 -35.16
C PHE A 456 -0.92 44.35 -35.49
N ARG A 457 -1.55 44.70 -36.62
CA ARG A 457 -2.92 44.33 -36.99
C ARG A 457 -2.98 43.23 -38.06
N ASP A 458 -3.88 42.27 -37.82
CA ASP A 458 -4.99 41.90 -38.72
C ASP A 458 -4.75 41.91 -40.25
N ARG A 459 -4.92 40.74 -40.90
CA ARG A 459 -5.93 40.59 -41.99
C ARG A 459 -6.22 39.15 -42.46
N SER A 460 -7.41 38.69 -42.05
CA SER A 460 -8.53 38.21 -42.90
C SER A 460 -8.37 37.30 -44.14
N SER A 461 -9.45 36.54 -44.39
CA SER A 461 -10.02 36.13 -45.70
C SER A 461 -9.60 34.78 -46.33
N SER A 462 -10.45 34.03 -47.04
CA SER A 462 -11.95 34.00 -47.01
C SER A 462 -12.57 32.80 -47.76
N VAL A 463 -13.55 32.15 -47.11
CA VAL A 463 -14.91 31.81 -47.63
C VAL A 463 -15.09 31.23 -49.05
N HIS A 464 -15.74 30.06 -49.17
CA HIS A 464 -17.04 29.80 -49.85
C HIS A 464 -17.53 28.37 -49.43
N ARG A 465 -18.79 28.13 -49.00
CA ARG A 465 -20.07 28.00 -49.76
C ARG A 465 -19.99 26.90 -50.85
N ARG A 466 -20.98 26.04 -51.14
CA ARG A 466 -22.39 25.78 -50.68
C ARG A 466 -22.77 24.33 -51.17
N ASN A 467 -23.97 23.72 -51.09
CA ASN A 467 -25.36 24.14 -50.83
C ASN A 467 -26.28 22.93 -50.43
N SER A 468 -27.42 23.19 -49.77
CA SER A 468 -28.84 22.80 -50.10
C SER A 468 -29.23 21.41 -50.69
N ARG A 469 -30.43 20.82 -50.49
CA ARG A 469 -31.59 20.82 -49.52
C ARG A 469 -32.62 19.77 -50.05
N TYR A 470 -33.64 19.40 -49.25
CA TYR A 470 -34.94 18.78 -49.66
C TYR A 470 -34.88 17.28 -50.06
N ALA A 471 -35.94 16.46 -49.86
CA ALA A 471 -37.19 16.58 -49.06
C ALA A 471 -37.87 15.20 -48.91
N THR A 472 -38.89 15.12 -48.02
CA THR A 472 -39.97 14.08 -47.95
C THR A 472 -39.54 12.62 -47.69
N ASP A 473 -40.37 11.73 -47.13
CA ASP A 473 -41.77 11.86 -46.67
C ASP A 473 -42.10 11.04 -45.40
N SER A 474 -43.39 11.04 -45.07
CA SER A 474 -44.20 10.33 -44.05
C SER A 474 -44.02 8.78 -43.93
N ASP A 475 -44.68 8.01 -43.04
CA ASP A 475 -45.92 8.16 -42.24
C ASP A 475 -45.84 7.46 -40.85
N ASP A 476 -46.83 7.75 -39.99
CA ASP A 476 -47.08 7.11 -38.67
C ASP A 476 -47.60 5.64 -38.78
N TYR A 477 -47.58 4.90 -37.66
CA TYR A 477 -48.78 4.20 -37.16
C TYR A 477 -48.67 3.79 -35.67
N ASP A 478 -49.66 4.21 -34.87
CA ASP A 478 -50.05 3.63 -33.56
C ASP A 478 -50.67 2.21 -33.80
N GLU A 479 -50.99 1.33 -32.85
CA GLU A 479 -51.63 1.51 -31.53
C GLU A 479 -51.43 0.28 -30.60
N SER A 480 -51.96 0.32 -29.38
CA SER A 480 -52.12 -0.83 -28.45
C SER A 480 -53.51 -1.51 -28.65
N PRO A 481 -54.22 -2.16 -27.69
CA PRO A 481 -53.84 -2.92 -26.47
C PRO A 481 -54.52 -4.32 -26.30
N ARG A 482 -54.05 -5.13 -25.32
CA ARG A 482 -54.75 -6.10 -24.40
C ARG A 482 -56.01 -6.92 -24.85
N VAL A 483 -56.18 -8.17 -24.34
CA VAL A 483 -57.33 -8.68 -23.49
C VAL A 483 -57.65 -10.22 -23.58
N ARG A 484 -57.92 -10.88 -22.41
CA ARG A 484 -58.62 -12.20 -22.13
C ARG A 484 -57.88 -13.53 -22.45
N ARG A 485 -57.67 -14.46 -21.48
CA ARG A 485 -58.56 -15.50 -20.83
C ARG A 485 -58.82 -16.73 -21.74
N ARG A 486 -58.77 -18.01 -21.28
CA ARG A 486 -59.33 -18.62 -20.04
C ARG A 486 -58.69 -20.01 -19.69
N LYS A 487 -58.69 -20.36 -18.38
CA LYS A 487 -58.96 -21.65 -17.67
C LYS A 487 -59.07 -22.98 -18.47
N THR A 488 -58.67 -24.16 -17.96
CA THR A 488 -59.19 -24.86 -16.73
C THR A 488 -58.21 -25.83 -16.01
N ALA A 489 -58.60 -26.31 -14.82
CA ALA A 489 -57.96 -27.37 -14.00
C ALA A 489 -58.96 -28.58 -13.84
N PRO A 490 -59.09 -29.41 -12.76
CA PRO A 490 -58.52 -29.45 -11.39
C PRO A 490 -57.39 -30.50 -11.26
N SER A 491 -57.03 -31.22 -10.17
CA SER A 491 -57.40 -31.40 -8.73
C SER A 491 -56.16 -31.95 -7.94
N THR A 492 -56.11 -32.41 -6.67
CA THR A 492 -57.06 -32.63 -5.53
C THR A 492 -56.28 -32.62 -4.18
N GLN A 493 -56.82 -32.01 -3.12
CA GLN A 493 -56.91 -32.41 -1.66
C GLN A 493 -55.77 -33.19 -0.91
N VAL A 494 -55.53 -33.06 0.43
CA VAL A 494 -56.23 -32.31 1.52
C VAL A 494 -55.37 -31.99 2.79
N SER A 495 -55.48 -30.74 3.31
CA SER A 495 -55.41 -30.32 4.75
C SER A 495 -54.10 -30.49 5.59
N ARG A 496 -53.85 -29.78 6.73
CA ARG A 496 -54.59 -28.70 7.44
C ARG A 496 -53.69 -27.81 8.33
N ARG A 497 -54.22 -26.62 8.68
CA ARG A 497 -53.74 -25.47 9.53
C ARG A 497 -53.34 -25.84 10.99
N GLY A 498 -52.67 -25.01 11.82
CA GLY A 498 -52.04 -23.67 11.63
C GLY A 498 -52.56 -22.53 12.56
N SER A 499 -51.66 -21.73 13.18
CA SER A 499 -51.85 -20.40 13.87
C SER A 499 -52.77 -20.34 15.13
N VAL A 500 -52.79 -19.34 16.07
CA VAL A 500 -52.23 -17.95 16.17
C VAL A 500 -51.95 -17.52 17.65
N SER A 501 -51.12 -16.50 17.85
CA SER A 501 -51.06 -15.40 18.88
C SER A 501 -51.59 -15.45 20.35
N SER A 502 -50.87 -14.69 21.20
CA SER A 502 -51.30 -13.67 22.21
C SER A 502 -51.63 -13.96 23.70
N THR A 503 -51.05 -13.09 24.56
CA THR A 503 -51.53 -12.46 25.83
C THR A 503 -51.70 -13.22 27.17
N ALA A 504 -50.77 -12.91 28.10
CA ALA A 504 -50.99 -12.19 29.38
C ALA A 504 -51.39 -12.87 30.74
N SER A 505 -50.88 -12.23 31.81
CA SER A 505 -51.37 -12.09 33.22
C SER A 505 -51.22 -13.22 34.28
N ASP A 506 -50.64 -12.81 35.43
CA ASP A 506 -50.94 -13.16 36.83
C ASP A 506 -50.70 -14.59 37.40
N ALA A 507 -50.37 -14.80 38.70
CA ALA A 507 -49.89 -13.86 39.74
C ALA A 507 -49.27 -14.56 40.98
N ARG A 508 -48.27 -13.89 41.61
CA ARG A 508 -47.92 -13.82 43.06
C ARG A 508 -47.80 -15.10 43.93
N HIS A 509 -46.66 -15.21 44.64
CA HIS A 509 -46.68 -15.00 46.10
C HIS A 509 -45.35 -14.47 46.69
N ASP A 510 -45.45 -13.88 47.88
CA ASP A 510 -44.49 -12.96 48.54
C ASP A 510 -43.58 -13.62 49.60
N LEU A 511 -42.37 -13.07 49.86
CA LEU A 511 -41.92 -12.59 51.20
C LEU A 511 -40.41 -12.18 51.36
N SER A 512 -40.21 -10.91 51.71
CA SER A 512 -39.26 -10.30 52.69
C SER A 512 -37.74 -10.67 52.84
N ARG A 513 -36.87 -9.76 52.37
CA ARG A 513 -35.80 -9.00 53.11
C ARG A 513 -34.98 -9.66 54.27
N ARG A 514 -33.62 -9.76 54.12
CA ARG A 514 -32.55 -9.06 54.94
C ARG A 514 -31.11 -9.67 54.84
N ARG A 515 -30.08 -8.82 55.03
CA ARG A 515 -28.67 -9.11 55.46
C ARG A 515 -28.59 -9.09 57.03
N PRO A 516 -27.53 -9.51 57.79
CA PRO A 516 -26.09 -9.46 57.44
C PRO A 516 -25.05 -10.46 58.09
N THR A 517 -23.80 -10.40 57.58
CA THR A 517 -22.44 -10.57 58.20
C THR A 517 -22.08 -11.46 59.42
N SER A 518 -21.02 -12.28 59.21
CA SER A 518 -19.91 -12.65 60.16
C SER A 518 -20.22 -13.70 61.27
N PRO A 519 -19.23 -14.36 61.95
CA PRO A 519 -18.06 -13.75 62.63
C PRO A 519 -16.66 -14.45 62.52
N PHE A 520 -15.70 -13.82 63.22
CA PHE A 520 -14.26 -14.06 63.45
C PHE A 520 -13.78 -15.44 64.00
N MET A 521 -12.48 -15.72 63.79
CA MET A 521 -11.49 -15.90 64.89
C MET A 521 -10.05 -15.54 64.46
N ARG A 522 -9.11 -15.33 65.42
CA ARG A 522 -7.77 -14.72 65.17
C ARG A 522 -6.73 -14.97 66.28
N SER A 523 -5.49 -15.34 65.91
CA SER A 523 -4.22 -15.30 66.69
C SER A 523 -3.04 -15.41 65.69
N ALA A 524 -1.86 -14.77 65.78
CA ALA A 524 -0.92 -14.44 66.87
C ALA A 524 0.00 -15.64 67.26
N SER A 525 1.35 -15.53 67.40
CA SER A 525 2.29 -14.38 67.25
C SER A 525 3.78 -14.79 67.45
N HIS A 526 4.75 -14.08 66.81
CA HIS A 526 6.17 -13.88 67.23
C HIS A 526 7.10 -15.14 67.30
N GLN A 527 8.45 -15.09 67.36
CA GLN A 527 9.53 -14.14 66.93
C GLN A 527 10.92 -14.84 67.11
N SER A 528 11.97 -14.42 66.37
CA SER A 528 13.42 -14.80 66.48
C SER A 528 13.74 -16.32 66.28
N ASP A 529 14.98 -16.85 66.19
CA ASP A 529 16.37 -16.39 66.50
C ASP A 529 17.37 -16.49 65.31
N GLU A 530 18.69 -16.36 65.58
CA GLU A 530 19.80 -16.01 64.66
C GLU A 530 21.12 -16.75 65.05
N TRP A 531 22.19 -16.66 64.21
CA TRP A 531 23.63 -17.00 64.42
C TRP A 531 24.19 -18.40 64.00
N ASP A 532 25.07 -18.38 62.97
CA ASP A 532 26.50 -18.84 62.89
C ASP A 532 26.95 -20.29 63.27
N THR A 533 27.97 -20.93 62.66
CA THR A 533 28.94 -20.58 61.57
C THR A 533 29.61 -21.84 60.94
N GLU A 534 30.34 -21.63 59.82
CA GLU A 534 31.45 -22.46 59.26
C GLU A 534 31.10 -23.85 58.64
N ASP A 535 31.80 -24.37 57.60
CA ASP A 535 33.05 -23.93 56.96
C ASP A 535 33.10 -24.19 55.41
N GLU A 536 34.13 -23.64 54.73
CA GLU A 536 34.69 -23.82 53.35
C GLU A 536 33.97 -24.69 52.26
N GLN A 537 34.05 -24.39 50.93
CA GLN A 537 35.12 -23.72 50.18
C GLN A 537 34.69 -23.17 48.79
N ARG A 538 35.53 -22.25 48.25
CA ARG A 538 35.79 -21.89 46.83
C ARG A 538 35.02 -20.74 46.11
N ARG A 539 35.84 -19.70 45.86
CA ARG A 539 35.84 -18.76 44.70
C ARG A 539 34.82 -17.63 44.72
N GLY A 540 35.16 -16.62 45.54
CA GLY A 540 34.54 -15.30 45.56
C GLY A 540 34.88 -14.39 44.37
N SER A 541 34.64 -13.09 44.53
CA SER A 541 34.36 -12.17 43.42
C SER A 541 35.01 -10.77 43.57
N ARG A 542 34.88 -9.98 42.50
CA ARG A 542 34.97 -8.51 42.41
C ARG A 542 36.34 -7.80 42.40
N LYS A 543 36.46 -6.96 41.36
CA LYS A 543 37.08 -5.62 41.30
C LYS A 543 38.58 -5.50 41.60
N HIS A 544 39.31 -4.95 40.64
CA HIS A 544 40.28 -3.90 40.96
C HIS A 544 40.26 -2.76 39.94
N SER A 545 40.51 -1.55 40.42
CA SER A 545 40.76 -0.35 39.63
C SER A 545 42.10 -0.44 38.90
N PHE A 546 42.23 0.25 37.76
CA PHE A 546 43.52 0.52 37.15
C PHE A 546 43.79 2.02 37.02
N GLN A 547 44.88 2.45 37.64
CA GLN A 547 45.37 3.82 37.66
C GLN A 547 46.71 3.86 36.90
N ARG A 548 47.01 4.97 36.22
CA ARG A 548 48.20 5.11 35.36
C ARG A 548 49.51 4.80 36.12
N LYS A 549 50.40 4.02 35.48
CA LYS A 549 51.85 4.19 35.68
C LYS A 549 52.57 4.15 34.32
N ARG A 550 53.55 5.04 34.14
CA ARG A 550 54.49 5.04 33.01
C ARG A 550 55.68 4.16 33.36
N GLU A 551 56.25 3.47 32.37
CA GLU A 551 57.71 3.34 32.22
C GLU A 551 58.05 3.02 30.76
N SER A 552 59.34 2.94 30.41
CA SER A 552 59.83 3.16 29.04
C SER A 552 61.05 2.32 28.69
N ARG A 553 61.24 2.07 27.37
CA ARG A 553 62.48 2.38 26.57
C ARG A 553 62.87 1.28 25.56
N ASP A 554 63.17 1.69 24.32
CA ASP A 554 63.89 0.96 23.25
C ASP A 554 63.28 -0.38 22.75
N LYS A 555 63.44 -0.83 21.48
CA LYS A 555 63.94 -0.20 20.23
C LYS A 555 63.51 -1.01 19.00
N GLY A 556 63.28 -0.35 17.86
CA GLY A 556 63.66 -0.91 16.55
C GLY A 556 62.55 -1.21 15.53
N LYS A 557 62.59 -0.45 14.42
CA LYS A 557 62.04 -0.71 13.07
C LYS A 557 60.50 -0.77 12.87
N THR A 558 60.08 -0.09 11.80
CA THR A 558 58.73 0.01 11.22
C THR A 558 58.22 -1.31 10.65
N PRO A 559 56.89 -1.51 10.63
CA PRO A 559 56.20 -1.45 9.33
C PRO A 559 54.80 -0.80 9.37
N GLY A 560 54.32 -0.37 8.20
CA GLY A 560 52.88 -0.26 7.87
C GLY A 560 52.14 0.95 8.46
N GLU A 561 51.99 2.00 7.65
CA GLU A 561 50.97 3.04 7.88
C GLU A 561 49.58 2.43 7.64
N LYS A 562 48.81 2.25 8.71
CA LYS A 562 47.37 1.99 8.64
C LYS A 562 46.63 3.28 9.00
N THR A 563 45.93 3.84 8.03
CA THR A 563 44.91 4.86 8.30
C THR A 563 43.77 4.24 9.09
N GLU A 564 43.47 4.78 10.27
CA GLU A 564 42.17 4.55 10.93
C GLU A 564 41.15 5.46 10.24
N GLU A 565 40.20 4.86 9.52
CA GLU A 565 39.06 5.58 8.95
C GLU A 565 38.04 5.83 10.06
N THR A 566 38.00 7.06 10.59
CA THR A 566 36.98 7.48 11.54
C THR A 566 35.65 7.70 10.80
N GLU A 567 34.66 6.85 11.06
CA GLU A 567 33.28 7.05 10.61
C GLU A 567 32.75 8.39 11.18
N GLU A 568 32.35 9.32 10.31
CA GLU A 568 31.76 10.60 10.72
C GLU A 568 30.26 10.40 11.06
N THR A 569 29.94 10.20 12.33
CA THR A 569 28.56 10.08 12.82
C THR A 569 27.89 11.44 13.00
N GLU A 570 26.64 11.59 12.54
CA GLU A 570 25.83 12.79 12.76
C GLU A 570 24.77 12.57 13.83
N ASP A 571 24.88 13.28 14.96
CA ASP A 571 23.98 13.18 16.11
C ASP A 571 22.87 14.23 16.07
N TYR A 572 21.61 13.79 16.22
CA TYR A 572 20.41 14.61 16.23
C TYR A 572 19.57 14.37 17.49
N TRP A 573 19.39 15.40 18.32
CA TRP A 573 18.52 15.34 19.50
C TRP A 573 17.10 15.84 19.19
N PHE A 574 16.11 15.21 19.81
CA PHE A 574 14.69 15.56 19.72
C PHE A 574 14.09 15.49 21.13
N VAL A 575 14.10 16.60 21.85
CA VAL A 575 13.50 16.70 23.21
C VAL A 575 11.99 16.94 23.10
N CYS A 576 11.20 16.21 23.87
CA CYS A 576 9.74 16.25 23.83
C CYS A 576 9.09 16.57 25.19
N ARG A 577 9.47 15.86 26.26
CA ARG A 577 8.96 16.02 27.65
C ARG A 577 7.43 16.09 27.74
N ARG A 578 6.73 15.23 27.00
CA ARG A 578 5.27 15.23 26.89
C ARG A 578 4.67 13.84 26.82
N TRP A 579 3.40 13.76 27.19
CA TRP A 579 2.60 12.55 27.05
C TRP A 579 2.23 12.29 25.59
N PHE A 580 2.11 11.02 25.26
CA PHE A 580 1.50 10.47 24.07
C PHE A 580 0.37 9.59 24.60
N ALA A 581 -0.83 10.18 24.76
CA ALA A 581 -1.93 9.56 25.47
C ALA A 581 -3.26 10.23 25.12
N LYS A 582 -4.31 9.43 24.83
CA LYS A 582 -5.66 9.94 24.51
C LYS A 582 -6.42 10.60 25.68
N ARG A 583 -5.82 10.65 26.87
CA ARG A 583 -6.45 11.10 28.13
C ARG A 583 -5.59 12.05 28.97
N GLU A 584 -4.39 12.40 28.49
CA GLU A 584 -3.42 13.23 29.22
C GLU A 584 -2.77 14.27 28.28
N ASP A 585 -2.18 15.33 28.86
CA ASP A 585 -1.60 16.49 28.15
C ASP A 585 -2.57 17.07 27.08
N ASP A 586 -2.24 17.00 25.79
CA ASP A 586 -3.06 17.50 24.69
C ASP A 586 -3.81 16.40 23.90
N GLY A 587 -3.92 15.19 24.47
CA GLY A 587 -4.68 14.07 23.90
C GLY A 587 -4.04 13.35 22.70
N LYS A 588 -2.87 13.81 22.23
CA LYS A 588 -2.22 13.27 21.03
C LYS A 588 -1.45 12.00 21.33
N ILE A 589 -1.44 11.07 20.37
CA ILE A 589 -0.66 9.81 20.40
C ILE A 589 0.42 9.74 19.31
N VAL A 590 0.57 10.82 18.54
CA VAL A 590 1.62 11.02 17.53
C VAL A 590 2.04 12.48 17.59
N ARG A 591 3.35 12.76 17.50
CA ARG A 591 3.91 14.11 17.44
C ARG A 591 4.95 14.20 16.32
N GLU A 592 5.11 15.41 15.78
CA GLU A 592 6.27 15.77 14.98
C GLU A 592 7.23 16.58 15.85
N LEU A 593 8.52 16.25 15.81
CA LEU A 593 9.57 16.89 16.62
C LEU A 593 10.68 17.42 15.71
N LEU A 594 11.12 18.65 15.98
CA LEU A 594 12.25 19.30 15.31
C LEU A 594 13.57 19.00 16.06
N PRO A 595 14.73 19.04 15.36
CA PRO A 595 16.04 18.94 16.00
C PRO A 595 16.27 20.04 17.05
N THR A 596 16.62 19.62 18.25
CA THR A 596 17.06 20.48 19.37
C THR A 596 18.53 20.24 19.68
N ASP A 597 19.10 21.03 20.60
CA ASP A 597 20.25 20.58 21.36
C ASP A 597 19.86 19.51 22.40
N GLU A 598 20.85 19.01 23.15
CA GLU A 598 20.67 18.01 24.22
C GLU A 598 19.83 18.50 25.42
N HIS A 599 19.59 19.81 25.54
CA HIS A 599 18.79 20.40 26.63
C HIS A 599 17.33 20.63 26.22
N GLY A 600 17.09 20.85 24.92
CA GLY A 600 15.78 21.07 24.31
C GLY A 600 15.60 22.46 23.69
N HIS A 601 16.67 23.21 23.46
CA HIS A 601 16.61 24.47 22.73
C HIS A 601 16.56 24.19 21.22
N PRO A 602 15.66 24.84 20.44
CA PRO A 602 15.59 24.66 18.99
C PRO A 602 16.90 25.04 18.29
N LEU A 603 17.37 24.21 17.37
CA LEU A 603 18.55 24.52 16.56
C LEU A 603 18.22 25.50 15.42
N ASP A 604 19.12 26.45 15.15
CA ASP A 604 19.07 27.33 13.97
C ASP A 604 19.36 26.53 12.68
N THR A 605 18.34 25.81 12.25
CA THR A 605 18.31 24.88 11.11
C THR A 605 17.72 25.53 9.84
N GLY A 606 17.16 26.74 9.95
CA GLY A 606 16.32 27.35 8.92
C GLY A 606 14.94 26.67 8.73
N LEU A 607 14.56 25.75 9.62
CA LEU A 607 13.30 25.02 9.54
C LEU A 607 12.24 25.76 10.35
N GLU A 608 11.35 26.45 9.65
CA GLU A 608 10.27 27.22 10.27
C GLU A 608 8.98 26.40 10.37
N GLU A 609 8.35 26.44 11.54
CA GLU A 609 6.95 26.02 11.70
C GLU A 609 6.05 27.08 11.06
N VAL A 610 5.14 26.63 10.18
CA VAL A 610 4.21 27.46 9.43
C VAL A 610 2.79 27.07 9.80
N THR A 611 1.97 28.08 10.07
CA THR A 611 0.53 27.92 10.21
C THR A 611 -0.12 27.87 8.83
N TYR A 612 -0.92 26.84 8.60
CA TYR A 612 -1.78 26.67 7.45
C TYR A 612 -3.23 26.87 7.87
N LYS A 613 -3.93 27.77 7.19
CA LYS A 613 -5.39 27.91 7.31
C LYS A 613 -6.02 27.00 6.26
N VAL A 614 -6.81 26.03 6.69
CA VAL A 614 -7.51 25.09 5.81
C VAL A 614 -9.00 25.40 5.85
N THR A 615 -9.55 25.82 4.73
CA THR A 615 -11.00 26.04 4.58
C THR A 615 -11.60 24.86 3.81
N VAL A 616 -12.65 24.25 4.34
CA VAL A 616 -13.38 23.13 3.76
C VAL A 616 -14.79 23.60 3.40
N TYR A 617 -15.25 23.29 2.19
CA TYR A 617 -16.58 23.64 1.70
C TYR A 617 -17.40 22.38 1.38
N THR A 618 -18.45 22.13 2.16
CA THR A 618 -19.48 21.15 1.82
C THR A 618 -20.39 21.73 0.73
N GLY A 619 -20.80 20.94 -0.26
CA GLY A 619 -21.65 21.40 -1.36
C GLY A 619 -23.12 21.60 -0.99
N ASP A 620 -23.89 22.22 -1.89
CA ASP A 620 -25.32 22.53 -1.72
C ASP A 620 -26.26 21.42 -2.27
N VAL A 621 -25.86 20.14 -2.24
CA VAL A 621 -26.76 19.03 -2.63
C VAL A 621 -27.61 18.55 -1.45
N SER A 622 -28.75 17.91 -1.72
CA SER A 622 -29.61 17.38 -0.64
C SER A 622 -28.88 16.29 0.15
N GLY A 623 -28.85 16.39 1.47
CA GLY A 623 -28.12 15.43 2.33
C GLY A 623 -26.60 15.59 2.35
N ALA A 624 -26.05 16.71 1.84
CA ALA A 624 -24.61 16.90 1.69
C ALA A 624 -23.76 16.90 2.98
N GLY A 625 -24.36 17.17 4.15
CA GLY A 625 -23.62 17.38 5.41
C GLY A 625 -23.33 16.10 6.19
N THR A 626 -22.27 16.09 7.01
CA THR A 626 -21.83 14.89 7.75
C THR A 626 -21.58 15.07 9.24
N ASP A 627 -22.05 14.10 10.03
CA ASP A 627 -21.76 13.94 11.46
C ASP A 627 -20.43 13.20 11.72
N SER A 628 -19.78 12.65 10.68
CA SER A 628 -18.56 11.85 10.84
C SER A 628 -17.35 12.69 11.26
N ASN A 629 -16.38 12.06 11.93
CA ASN A 629 -15.09 12.74 12.19
C ASN A 629 -14.30 12.84 10.87
N VAL A 630 -14.00 14.07 10.44
CA VAL A 630 -13.21 14.33 9.23
C VAL A 630 -11.72 14.43 9.58
N PHE A 631 -10.87 13.85 8.73
CA PHE A 631 -9.42 13.78 8.88
C PHE A 631 -8.73 14.21 7.59
N LEU A 632 -7.62 14.93 7.72
CA LEU A 632 -6.89 15.57 6.62
C LEU A 632 -5.38 15.41 6.76
N THR A 633 -4.69 15.15 5.65
CA THR A 633 -3.22 15.08 5.53
C THR A 633 -2.77 15.96 4.37
N MET A 634 -1.86 16.91 4.61
CA MET A 634 -1.26 17.75 3.56
C MET A 634 0.13 17.23 3.20
N THR A 635 0.45 17.13 1.91
CA THR A 635 1.76 16.67 1.39
C THR A 635 2.35 17.71 0.43
N GLY A 636 3.60 18.11 0.65
CA GLY A 636 4.32 19.09 -0.16
C GLY A 636 5.64 18.58 -0.72
N GLU A 637 6.61 19.48 -0.86
CA GLU A 637 7.98 19.18 -1.25
C GLU A 637 8.81 18.62 -0.09
N PHE A 638 8.71 19.24 1.08
CA PHE A 638 9.53 18.92 2.26
C PHE A 638 8.84 17.93 3.21
N GLY A 639 8.04 17.02 2.65
CA GLY A 639 7.30 15.98 3.37
C GLY A 639 5.81 16.27 3.53
N ASP A 640 5.21 15.69 4.58
CA ASP A 640 3.78 15.75 4.86
C ASP A 640 3.50 16.08 6.34
N THR A 641 2.28 16.51 6.64
CA THR A 641 1.82 16.72 8.02
C THR A 641 1.55 15.41 8.76
N GLY A 642 1.25 14.33 8.02
CA GLY A 642 0.49 13.20 8.55
C GLY A 642 -0.94 13.60 8.88
N GLU A 643 -1.71 12.68 9.44
CA GLU A 643 -3.14 12.88 9.64
C GLU A 643 -3.45 13.89 10.75
N ARG A 644 -4.47 14.72 10.53
CA ARG A 644 -5.03 15.69 11.48
C ARG A 644 -6.55 15.56 11.48
N GLN A 645 -7.15 15.35 12.64
CA GLN A 645 -8.60 15.44 12.79
C GLN A 645 -9.02 16.92 12.75
N LEU A 646 -10.13 17.20 12.05
CA LEU A 646 -10.67 18.54 11.88
C LEU A 646 -11.80 18.79 12.89
N SER A 647 -11.45 18.89 14.18
CA SER A 647 -12.42 19.05 15.28
C SER A 647 -12.81 20.50 15.59
N GLU A 648 -11.84 21.42 15.57
CA GLU A 648 -12.02 22.83 15.94
C GLU A 648 -12.11 23.72 14.70
N SER A 649 -13.31 24.22 14.38
CA SER A 649 -13.55 25.21 13.31
C SER A 649 -14.19 26.49 13.86
N ASN A 650 -14.48 27.45 12.98
CA ASN A 650 -15.32 28.61 13.28
C ASN A 650 -16.80 28.28 13.56
N ASN A 651 -17.25 27.03 13.35
CA ASN A 651 -18.60 26.57 13.58
C ASN A 651 -18.65 25.47 14.65
N MET A 652 -19.72 25.47 15.47
CA MET A 652 -19.92 24.41 16.48
C MET A 652 -20.28 23.09 15.81
N ASN A 653 -21.35 23.07 15.01
CA ASN A 653 -21.64 22.00 14.07
C ASN A 653 -20.91 22.27 12.74
N LYS A 654 -20.28 21.25 12.19
CA LYS A 654 -19.31 21.33 11.10
C LYS A 654 -19.78 20.55 9.89
N PHE A 655 -19.24 20.88 8.73
CA PHE A 655 -19.42 20.19 7.45
C PHE A 655 -20.89 20.11 6.97
N GLU A 656 -21.78 20.97 7.45
CA GLU A 656 -23.19 21.06 7.05
C GLU A 656 -23.38 21.40 5.57
N ARG A 657 -24.55 21.08 5.00
CA ARG A 657 -24.90 21.42 3.61
C ARG A 657 -24.65 22.91 3.32
N ASN A 658 -23.81 23.21 2.33
CA ASN A 658 -23.43 24.58 1.94
C ASN A 658 -22.70 25.40 3.03
N GLN A 659 -21.99 24.73 3.95
CA GLN A 659 -21.19 25.37 4.99
C GLN A 659 -19.72 25.58 4.56
N GLU A 660 -19.12 26.67 5.07
CA GLU A 660 -17.67 26.90 5.09
C GLU A 660 -17.13 26.65 6.51
N ASP A 661 -16.17 25.73 6.63
CA ASP A 661 -15.45 25.42 7.87
C ASP A 661 -13.96 25.73 7.76
N VAL A 662 -13.45 26.54 8.68
CA VAL A 662 -12.08 27.06 8.72
C VAL A 662 -11.33 26.46 9.89
N PHE A 663 -10.28 25.71 9.58
CA PHE A 663 -9.38 25.05 10.52
C PHE A 663 -7.99 25.70 10.50
N THR A 664 -7.27 25.63 11.61
CA THR A 664 -5.89 26.11 11.74
C THR A 664 -4.97 24.95 12.09
N LEU A 665 -3.98 24.65 11.25
CA LEU A 665 -3.03 23.57 11.42
C LEU A 665 -1.61 24.12 11.41
N THR A 666 -0.80 23.81 12.43
CA THR A 666 0.65 24.10 12.40
C THR A 666 1.43 22.86 11.94
N ALA A 667 2.48 23.09 11.16
CA ALA A 667 3.41 22.06 10.70
C ALA A 667 4.73 22.69 10.25
N VAL A 668 5.80 21.90 10.16
CA VAL A 668 7.04 22.33 9.49
C VAL A 668 6.73 22.71 8.04
N HIS A 669 7.30 23.83 7.56
CA HIS A 669 7.07 24.36 6.22
C HIS A 669 7.17 23.30 5.11
N LEU A 670 6.06 23.03 4.43
CA LEU A 670 5.92 21.94 3.46
C LEU A 670 6.48 22.25 2.06
N GLY A 671 6.83 23.51 1.76
CA GLY A 671 7.16 23.95 0.40
C GLY A 671 5.93 24.06 -0.50
N GLN A 672 6.09 23.79 -1.81
CA GLN A 672 4.96 23.68 -2.73
C GLN A 672 4.03 22.54 -2.30
N LEU A 673 2.76 22.84 -2.03
CA LEU A 673 1.75 21.80 -1.75
C LEU A 673 1.50 20.97 -3.02
N LYS A 674 1.54 19.63 -2.88
CA LYS A 674 1.39 18.66 -3.98
C LYS A 674 0.03 17.94 -3.94
N LYS A 675 -0.39 17.47 -2.76
CA LYS A 675 -1.71 16.83 -2.56
C LYS A 675 -2.24 17.02 -1.15
N VAL A 676 -3.55 16.82 -0.99
CA VAL A 676 -4.25 16.69 0.30
C VAL A 676 -5.07 15.40 0.27
N LYS A 677 -4.82 14.47 1.20
CA LYS A 677 -5.74 13.34 1.46
C LYS A 677 -6.76 13.80 2.49
N ILE A 678 -8.04 13.67 2.20
CA ILE A 678 -9.14 13.92 3.13
C ILE A 678 -10.03 12.67 3.20
N ARG A 679 -10.53 12.37 4.39
CA ARG A 679 -11.46 11.25 4.64
C ARG A 679 -12.36 11.55 5.83
N HIS A 680 -13.34 10.70 6.05
CA HIS A 680 -14.06 10.62 7.33
C HIS A 680 -13.92 9.20 7.94
N ASP A 681 -14.56 8.95 9.08
CA ASP A 681 -14.62 7.64 9.76
C ASP A 681 -15.97 6.91 9.60
N ASN A 682 -16.91 7.50 8.85
CA ASN A 682 -18.27 7.00 8.67
C ASN A 682 -19.06 6.82 10.00
N ALA A 683 -18.74 7.60 11.04
CA ALA A 683 -19.56 7.72 12.26
C ALA A 683 -20.79 8.64 12.06
N GLY A 684 -21.73 8.59 13.01
CA GLY A 684 -22.92 9.48 13.05
C GLY A 684 -24.17 8.95 12.33
N ILE A 685 -25.27 9.73 12.37
CA ILE A 685 -26.57 9.37 11.74
C ILE A 685 -26.77 10.24 10.49
N GLY A 686 -25.76 10.19 9.62
CA GLY A 686 -25.58 11.11 8.51
C GLY A 686 -24.12 11.09 8.09
N ALA A 687 -23.59 9.92 7.78
CA ALA A 687 -22.17 9.76 7.51
C ALA A 687 -21.78 10.22 6.09
N ALA A 688 -22.68 10.10 5.12
CA ALA A 688 -22.45 10.50 3.73
C ALA A 688 -22.16 12.01 3.63
N TRP A 689 -21.14 12.39 2.88
CA TRP A 689 -20.68 13.77 2.80
C TRP A 689 -20.45 14.20 1.35
N PHE A 690 -21.00 15.32 0.90
CA PHE A 690 -20.66 15.88 -0.42
C PHE A 690 -19.63 16.99 -0.26
N LEU A 691 -18.35 16.63 -0.38
CA LEU A 691 -17.26 17.60 -0.35
C LEU A 691 -17.22 18.36 -1.68
N GLY A 692 -17.43 19.68 -1.61
CA GLY A 692 -17.32 20.57 -2.77
C GLY A 692 -15.86 20.85 -3.11
N HIS A 693 -15.12 21.49 -2.20
CA HIS A 693 -13.69 21.75 -2.36
C HIS A 693 -12.98 22.08 -1.04
N ILE A 694 -11.65 22.14 -1.10
CA ILE A 694 -10.79 22.64 -0.01
C ILE A 694 -9.96 23.82 -0.54
N GLU A 695 -9.77 24.85 0.27
CA GLU A 695 -8.69 25.83 0.10
C GLU A 695 -7.66 25.69 1.23
N VAL A 696 -6.37 25.81 0.89
CA VAL A 696 -5.27 25.84 1.85
C VAL A 696 -4.48 27.13 1.66
N GLU A 697 -4.52 28.02 2.65
CA GLU A 697 -3.64 29.19 2.73
C GLU A 697 -2.41 28.86 3.58
N ASP A 698 -1.24 28.91 2.96
CA ASP A 698 0.02 29.12 3.67
C ASP A 698 0.02 30.54 4.24
N THR A 699 -0.09 30.67 5.56
CA THR A 699 -0.27 32.00 6.18
C THR A 699 1.00 32.85 6.15
N LYS A 700 2.18 32.26 5.86
CA LYS A 700 3.47 32.95 5.73
C LYS A 700 3.67 33.48 4.31
N THR A 701 3.49 32.63 3.29
CA THR A 701 3.69 33.04 1.88
C THR A 701 2.45 33.69 1.26
N LYS A 702 1.30 33.63 1.95
CA LYS A 702 -0.04 34.04 1.45
C LYS A 702 -0.45 33.35 0.15
N LYS A 703 0.13 32.17 -0.10
CA LYS A 703 -0.22 31.31 -1.23
C LYS A 703 -1.44 30.47 -0.87
N VAL A 704 -2.52 30.67 -1.63
CA VAL A 704 -3.76 29.90 -1.51
C VAL A 704 -3.83 28.85 -2.61
N TYR A 705 -3.87 27.59 -2.22
CA TYR A 705 -4.08 26.41 -3.06
C TYR A 705 -5.58 26.06 -3.08
N PHE A 706 -6.14 25.77 -4.26
CA PHE A 706 -7.54 25.37 -4.43
C PHE A 706 -7.61 23.93 -4.91
N LEU A 707 -8.37 23.09 -4.20
CA LEU A 707 -8.44 21.64 -4.39
C LEU A 707 -9.92 21.22 -4.59
N PRO A 708 -10.41 21.11 -5.83
CA PRO A 708 -11.79 20.75 -6.12
C PRO A 708 -12.05 19.26 -5.87
N CYS A 709 -13.25 18.93 -5.39
CA CYS A 709 -13.74 17.56 -5.24
C CYS A 709 -15.06 17.37 -6.00
N GLN A 710 -16.13 18.07 -5.60
CA GLN A 710 -17.48 18.00 -6.17
C GLN A 710 -18.01 16.55 -6.31
N ARG A 711 -17.80 15.73 -5.28
CA ARG A 711 -18.19 14.31 -5.22
C ARG A 711 -18.63 13.91 -3.82
N TRP A 712 -19.37 12.81 -3.72
CA TRP A 712 -19.68 12.20 -2.44
C TRP A 712 -18.44 11.49 -1.87
N LEU A 713 -18.32 11.51 -0.55
CA LEU A 713 -17.54 10.61 0.28
C LEU A 713 -18.59 9.86 1.11
N ALA A 714 -18.94 8.64 0.69
CA ALA A 714 -20.09 7.91 1.22
C ALA A 714 -20.07 6.43 0.81
N VAL A 715 -20.33 5.52 1.75
CA VAL A 715 -20.35 4.05 1.49
C VAL A 715 -21.52 3.61 0.58
N LYS A 716 -22.55 4.45 0.37
CA LYS A 716 -23.78 4.11 -0.35
C LYS A 716 -24.06 4.97 -1.59
N GLU A 717 -23.20 5.94 -1.90
CA GLU A 717 -23.43 6.93 -2.97
C GLU A 717 -22.18 7.12 -3.82
N ASP A 718 -22.36 7.64 -5.04
CA ASP A 718 -21.31 7.86 -6.03
C ASP A 718 -20.48 6.60 -6.36
N ASP A 719 -19.29 6.46 -5.78
CA ASP A 719 -18.38 5.31 -5.99
C ASP A 719 -18.02 4.56 -4.68
N GLY A 720 -18.76 4.77 -3.59
CA GLY A 720 -18.60 4.04 -2.32
C GLY A 720 -17.42 4.48 -1.44
N GLN A 721 -16.54 5.35 -1.95
CA GLN A 721 -15.31 5.75 -1.25
C GLN A 721 -15.60 6.78 -0.16
N ILE A 722 -14.99 6.64 1.02
CA ILE A 722 -15.08 7.59 2.15
C ILE A 722 -13.83 8.50 2.28
N ALA A 723 -12.99 8.51 1.25
CA ALA A 723 -11.73 9.23 1.19
C ALA A 723 -11.44 9.73 -0.23
N ARG A 724 -10.69 10.83 -0.35
CA ARG A 724 -10.17 11.37 -1.62
C ARG A 724 -8.74 11.87 -1.43
N GLU A 725 -7.87 11.64 -2.42
CA GLU A 725 -6.67 12.47 -2.60
C GLU A 725 -6.98 13.55 -3.64
N LEU A 726 -6.76 14.82 -3.26
CA LEU A 726 -7.01 15.98 -4.10
C LEU A 726 -5.68 16.66 -4.42
N VAL A 727 -5.52 17.15 -5.65
CA VAL A 727 -4.35 17.93 -6.09
C VAL A 727 -4.72 19.41 -6.26
N PRO A 728 -3.83 20.37 -5.92
CA PRO A 728 -4.06 21.78 -6.22
C PRO A 728 -4.18 22.04 -7.72
N VAL A 729 -5.13 22.90 -8.10
CA VAL A 729 -5.26 23.39 -9.48
C VAL A 729 -5.10 24.91 -9.53
N ASP A 730 -4.66 25.42 -10.68
CA ASP A 730 -4.47 26.86 -10.87
C ASP A 730 -5.77 27.66 -10.72
N LYS A 731 -5.65 28.88 -10.18
CA LYS A 731 -6.78 29.80 -9.97
C LYS A 731 -7.58 30.10 -11.25
N ALA A 732 -6.98 29.94 -12.43
CA ALA A 732 -7.65 30.07 -13.73
C ALA A 732 -8.71 28.97 -14.01
N LEU A 733 -8.63 27.81 -13.36
CA LEU A 733 -9.61 26.73 -13.48
C LEU A 733 -10.82 26.90 -12.55
N LYS A 734 -10.65 27.58 -11.39
CA LYS A 734 -11.73 27.83 -10.40
C LYS A 734 -12.98 28.41 -11.05
N GLY A 735 -12.82 29.43 -11.90
CA GLY A 735 -13.93 30.10 -12.62
C GLY A 735 -14.52 29.35 -13.82
N LYS A 736 -14.00 28.17 -14.19
CA LYS A 736 -14.62 27.28 -15.19
C LYS A 736 -15.48 26.20 -14.55
N LEU A 737 -15.13 25.75 -13.34
CA LEU A 737 -15.91 24.77 -12.59
C LEU A 737 -17.21 25.40 -12.08
N SER A 738 -17.13 26.56 -11.40
CA SER A 738 -18.28 27.30 -10.83
C SER A 738 -19.23 27.95 -11.86
N ARG A 739 -19.19 27.51 -13.13
CA ARG A 739 -20.01 28.03 -14.23
C ARG A 739 -20.84 26.94 -14.94
N LYS A 740 -20.74 25.67 -14.51
CA LYS A 740 -21.61 24.60 -15.02
C LYS A 740 -22.91 24.45 -14.23
N ASP A 741 -22.95 24.95 -13.00
CA ASP A 741 -24.01 24.67 -12.03
C ASP A 741 -25.33 25.44 -12.27
N SER A 742 -25.46 26.14 -13.41
CA SER A 742 -26.63 26.98 -13.72
C SER A 742 -27.56 26.45 -14.82
N THR A 743 -27.25 25.35 -15.50
CA THR A 743 -28.06 24.85 -16.64
C THR A 743 -28.03 23.33 -16.84
N ALA A 744 -28.84 22.56 -16.08
CA ALA A 744 -29.20 21.17 -16.44
C ALA A 744 -30.42 20.59 -15.66
N CYS A 745 -31.64 21.11 -15.87
CA CYS A 745 -32.88 20.41 -15.49
C CYS A 745 -34.02 20.67 -16.50
N PRO A 746 -34.32 19.70 -17.38
CA PRO A 746 -35.69 19.40 -17.83
C PRO A 746 -36.43 18.58 -16.76
N GLN A 747 -37.75 18.44 -16.92
CA GLN A 747 -38.67 17.78 -15.97
C GLN A 747 -38.71 16.25 -16.15
#